data_AF-A0A3D0D3P3-F1
#
_entry.id   AF-A0A3D0D3P3-F1
#
_cell.length_a   1.000
_cell.length_b   1.000
_cell.length_c   1.000
_cell.angle_alpha   90.00
_cell.angle_beta   90.00
_cell.angle_gamma   90.00
#
_symmetry.space_group_name_H-M   'P 1'
#
loop_
_entity.id
_entity.type
_entity.pdbx_description
1 polymer ?
#
loop_
_entity_poly.entity_id
_entity_poly.type
_entity_poly.pdbx_seq_one_letter_code
_entity_poly.pdbx_strand_id
1 'polypeptide(L)'
;MRHRKKLIEVALPLDAINKASVREGYIYRGNPSALHKWWAQRPLAAARAVIFAQMVDDPSANPDLFPTEKAQEKERKRLFRIIEDLVKWENTTNEAVLQKARDEIWQSWRRACVENADHPRAKELFNRHKLPGFHDPFAGGGTLPLEAQRLGLEAYTSDLNPVAVLITKAMIEIPPRFAGQPPVNPKACREKPLIAKQWKGAQGLAEDVRYYGRWLRDEAEKRIGHLYPKIEITAEMAKERPDLKPLVGQKLTVIAWLWARTVKSPNPAFAHVDVPLASTFMLSTKAGKEVYVEPVIKDGGYHFTVKVGKPKDSEAAKLGTTAGKRSAFRCLMSGVPVTYDHIRDEAKAGRMGARLMATVVQGQHRRGYLTPTADHETAAHNAKPEWKPEVEFFPQALGFRVGNYGMTKWSDLFTSRQLVALTTFSDLVRKARELVRRDAQAAGLPDGIALSEGGSGAIAYADAISVYLAFAVDKYAMYGNSLVPWYSKESRPSMLFSQQVLSMVWDYTEINPFSAIGGAFAKSVAIVADSLEGLPKDPPRAEVAQQNAGVGARARAHLVSTDPPYYDNVGYADLSDFFYVWLRRTLASVFPDLFATLTTPKAEELVATPGRHGGNEKAEVFFLDGMRQVMHRLTEQVHPAFPTTIYYAFRQSESRGDQRRTSTGWETFLEAVIGAGFSISGTWPMRTERAGRMRDSGSNALASSIVLV
;
A
#
# COMPACT_ATOMS: atom_id res chain seq x y z
N MET A 1 -7.34 -20.88 -36.78
CA MET A 1 -6.12 -21.02 -35.95
C MET A 1 -6.18 -22.34 -35.21
N ARG A 2 -5.08 -23.09 -35.05
CA ARG A 2 -5.07 -24.31 -34.24
C ARG A 2 -4.90 -23.93 -32.77
N HIS A 3 -5.91 -24.17 -31.94
CA HIS A 3 -5.87 -23.90 -30.50
C HIS A 3 -4.97 -24.91 -29.80
N ARG A 4 -3.92 -24.44 -29.11
CA ARG A 4 -3.10 -25.28 -28.24
C ARG A 4 -3.56 -25.08 -26.81
N LYS A 5 -4.03 -26.16 -26.18
CA LYS A 5 -4.36 -26.12 -24.75
C LYS A 5 -3.13 -25.70 -23.95
N LYS A 6 -3.31 -24.65 -23.14
CA LYS A 6 -2.33 -24.15 -22.20
C LYS A 6 -2.46 -24.88 -20.86
N LEU A 7 -1.40 -24.87 -20.08
CA LEU A 7 -1.38 -25.52 -18.76
C LEU A 7 -2.47 -24.96 -17.85
N ILE A 8 -2.73 -23.65 -17.94
CA ILE A 8 -3.80 -22.94 -17.20
C ILE A 8 -5.21 -23.46 -17.53
N GLU A 9 -5.44 -24.04 -18.71
CA GLU A 9 -6.76 -24.57 -19.10
C GLU A 9 -6.99 -26.00 -18.56
N VAL A 10 -5.97 -26.65 -18.00
CA VAL A 10 -6.03 -28.07 -17.66
C VAL A 10 -5.74 -28.32 -16.18
N ALA A 11 -4.62 -27.83 -15.65
CA ALA A 11 -4.21 -28.17 -14.29
C ALA A 11 -3.17 -27.19 -13.69
N LEU A 12 -3.27 -26.95 -12.38
CA LEU A 12 -2.32 -26.15 -11.60
C LEU A 12 -1.99 -26.82 -10.25
N PRO A 13 -0.77 -26.65 -9.70
CA PRO A 13 -0.44 -27.07 -8.35
C PRO A 13 -0.97 -26.08 -7.30
N LEU A 14 -2.30 -26.01 -7.16
CA LEU A 14 -2.99 -25.00 -6.33
C LEU A 14 -2.52 -24.98 -4.87
N ASP A 15 -2.22 -26.12 -4.26
CA ASP A 15 -1.76 -26.18 -2.87
C ASP A 15 -0.44 -25.43 -2.67
N ALA A 16 0.51 -25.59 -3.60
CA ALA A 16 1.78 -24.89 -3.57
C ALA A 16 1.60 -23.38 -3.78
N ILE A 17 0.78 -23.00 -4.77
CA ILE A 17 0.46 -21.60 -5.07
C ILE A 17 -0.20 -20.93 -3.86
N ASN A 18 -1.24 -21.55 -3.30
CA ASN A 18 -2.01 -21.00 -2.18
C ASN A 18 -1.17 -20.90 -0.90
N LYS A 19 -0.33 -21.90 -0.61
CA LYS A 19 0.60 -21.86 0.53
C LYS A 19 1.61 -20.72 0.40
N ALA A 20 2.15 -20.52 -0.80
CA ALA A 20 3.10 -19.44 -1.08
C ALA A 20 2.43 -18.06 -0.96
N SER A 21 1.24 -17.87 -1.56
CA SER A 21 0.46 -16.64 -1.50
C SER A 21 0.13 -16.22 -0.07
N VAL A 22 -0.31 -17.15 0.78
CA VAL A 22 -0.58 -16.86 2.20
C VAL A 22 0.69 -16.46 2.94
N ARG A 23 1.82 -17.13 2.67
CA ARG A 23 3.11 -16.81 3.28
C ARG A 23 3.59 -15.41 2.90
N GLU A 24 3.44 -15.03 1.65
CA GLU A 24 3.86 -13.73 1.11
C GLU A 24 3.21 -12.54 1.84
N GLY A 25 1.96 -12.69 2.29
CA GLY A 25 1.23 -11.65 3.04
C GLY A 25 1.86 -11.24 4.40
N TYR A 26 2.86 -11.99 4.85
CA TYR A 26 3.65 -11.70 6.07
C TYR A 26 5.07 -11.22 5.77
N ILE A 27 5.43 -11.06 4.50
CA ILE A 27 6.77 -10.66 4.04
C ILE A 27 6.74 -9.21 3.58
N TYR A 28 7.33 -8.33 4.39
CA TYR A 28 7.39 -6.89 4.11
C TYR A 28 8.73 -6.42 3.56
N ARG A 29 9.82 -7.08 3.97
CA ARG A 29 11.18 -6.66 3.60
C ARG A 29 11.54 -7.20 2.22
N GLY A 30 11.97 -6.32 1.32
CA GLY A 30 12.32 -6.70 -0.05
C GLY A 30 11.12 -7.01 -0.94
N ASN A 31 9.89 -6.86 -0.44
CA ASN A 31 8.68 -7.09 -1.22
C ASN A 31 8.37 -5.87 -2.11
N PRO A 32 8.31 -6.01 -3.44
CA PRO A 32 7.93 -4.91 -4.33
C PRO A 32 6.56 -4.28 -4.00
N SER A 33 5.60 -5.06 -3.50
CA SER A 33 4.30 -4.53 -3.04
C SER A 33 4.44 -3.58 -1.85
N ALA A 34 5.52 -3.69 -1.08
CA ALA A 34 5.84 -2.78 0.00
C ALA A 34 6.42 -1.45 -0.50
N LEU A 35 6.59 -1.23 -1.81
CA LEU A 35 7.08 0.04 -2.36
C LEU A 35 6.11 1.19 -2.07
N HIS A 36 4.82 0.96 -2.26
CA HIS A 36 3.75 1.91 -1.97
C HIS A 36 2.45 1.17 -1.63
N LYS A 37 1.55 1.77 -0.86
CA LYS A 37 0.25 1.15 -0.55
C LYS A 37 -0.65 1.21 -1.79
N TRP A 38 -1.19 0.05 -2.16
CA TRP A 38 -2.38 -0.08 -3.00
C TRP A 38 -3.32 -1.13 -2.35
N TRP A 39 -4.63 -1.03 -2.58
CA TRP A 39 -5.61 -1.80 -1.79
C TRP A 39 -5.99 -3.17 -2.36
N ALA A 40 -5.68 -3.43 -3.62
CA ALA A 40 -5.93 -4.71 -4.30
C ALA A 40 -4.64 -5.18 -5.00
N GLN A 41 -3.66 -5.62 -4.23
CA GLN A 41 -2.43 -6.20 -4.77
C GLN A 41 -2.55 -7.72 -4.70
N ARG A 42 -2.48 -8.38 -5.85
CA ARG A 42 -2.40 -9.84 -5.89
C ARG A 42 -1.04 -10.32 -5.36
N PRO A 43 -0.97 -11.50 -4.73
CA PRO A 43 0.30 -12.10 -4.38
C PRO A 43 1.15 -12.36 -5.62
N LEU A 44 2.44 -12.03 -5.56
CA LEU A 44 3.39 -12.23 -6.66
C LEU A 44 3.48 -13.70 -7.03
N ALA A 45 3.42 -14.59 -6.04
CA ALA A 45 3.38 -16.04 -6.25
C ALA A 45 2.23 -16.48 -7.18
N ALA A 46 1.00 -16.00 -6.93
CA ALA A 46 -0.16 -16.33 -7.74
C ALA A 46 -0.06 -15.73 -9.15
N ALA A 47 0.31 -14.45 -9.25
CA ALA A 47 0.50 -13.76 -10.53
C ALA A 47 1.52 -14.48 -11.43
N ARG A 48 2.69 -14.82 -10.88
CA ARG A 48 3.76 -15.53 -11.59
C ARG A 48 3.31 -16.91 -12.07
N ALA A 49 2.62 -17.68 -11.23
CA ALA A 49 2.15 -19.01 -11.59
C ALA A 49 1.10 -18.98 -12.71
N VAL A 50 0.16 -18.03 -12.65
CA VAL A 50 -0.89 -17.86 -13.66
C VAL A 50 -0.27 -17.47 -15.00
N ILE A 51 0.58 -16.44 -15.04
CA ILE A 51 1.18 -15.96 -16.29
C ILE A 51 2.07 -17.06 -16.92
N PHE A 52 2.84 -17.79 -16.11
CA PHE A 52 3.61 -18.94 -16.60
C PHE A 52 2.69 -20.00 -17.23
N ALA A 53 1.62 -20.38 -16.52
CA ALA A 53 0.69 -21.41 -17.00
C ALA A 53 -0.15 -20.97 -18.21
N GLN A 54 -0.38 -19.66 -18.40
CA GLN A 54 -1.00 -19.12 -19.62
C GLN A 54 -0.09 -19.27 -20.84
N MET A 55 1.22 -19.13 -20.66
CA MET A 55 2.18 -19.14 -21.77
C MET A 55 2.62 -20.55 -22.18
N VAL A 56 2.68 -21.47 -21.22
CA VAL A 56 3.17 -22.84 -21.41
C VAL A 56 2.06 -23.77 -21.88
N ASP A 57 2.33 -24.57 -22.90
CA ASP A 57 1.39 -25.56 -23.43
C ASP A 57 1.21 -26.71 -22.44
N ASP A 58 -0.02 -27.21 -22.31
CA ASP A 58 -0.22 -28.51 -21.65
C ASP A 58 0.38 -29.62 -22.53
N PRO A 59 0.98 -30.68 -21.95
CA PRO A 59 1.54 -31.78 -22.71
C PRO A 59 0.55 -32.46 -23.67
N SER A 60 -0.76 -32.43 -23.38
CA SER A 60 -1.80 -32.95 -24.29
C SER A 60 -1.89 -32.20 -25.62
N ALA A 61 -1.39 -30.95 -25.69
CA ALA A 61 -1.30 -30.20 -26.94
C ALA A 61 -0.09 -30.61 -27.81
N ASN A 62 0.69 -31.61 -27.39
CA ASN A 62 1.91 -32.08 -28.07
C ASN A 62 1.93 -33.62 -28.15
N PRO A 63 0.97 -34.25 -28.86
CA PRO A 63 0.87 -35.71 -28.92
C PRO A 63 2.10 -36.39 -29.52
N ASP A 64 2.83 -35.71 -30.42
CA ASP A 64 4.07 -36.25 -31.00
C ASP A 64 5.20 -36.41 -29.97
N LEU A 65 5.23 -35.55 -28.95
CA LEU A 65 6.22 -35.58 -27.87
C LEU A 65 5.73 -36.39 -26.67
N PHE A 66 4.41 -36.37 -26.42
CA PHE A 66 3.76 -37.01 -25.28
C PHE A 66 2.54 -37.84 -25.74
N PRO A 67 2.77 -38.98 -26.41
CA PRO A 67 1.72 -39.73 -27.10
C PRO A 67 0.76 -40.50 -26.16
N THR A 68 1.08 -40.61 -24.86
CA THR A 68 0.26 -41.35 -23.89
C THR A 68 -0.09 -40.47 -22.70
N GLU A 69 -1.24 -40.73 -22.06
CA GLU A 69 -1.64 -40.04 -20.83
C GLU A 69 -0.56 -40.10 -19.74
N LYS A 70 0.12 -41.25 -19.61
CA LYS A 70 1.23 -41.42 -18.66
C LYS A 70 2.43 -40.51 -18.99
N ALA A 71 2.75 -40.32 -20.27
CA ALA A 71 3.80 -39.41 -20.69
C ALA A 71 3.39 -37.94 -20.46
N GLN A 72 2.14 -37.60 -20.77
CA GLN A 72 1.58 -36.27 -20.53
C GLN A 72 1.59 -35.92 -19.04
N GLU A 73 1.16 -36.84 -18.18
CA GLU A 73 1.14 -36.63 -16.73
C GLU A 73 2.55 -36.54 -16.14
N LYS A 74 3.50 -37.33 -16.64
CA LYS A 74 4.92 -37.20 -16.24
C LYS A 74 5.47 -35.82 -16.58
N GLU A 75 5.16 -35.31 -17.76
CA GLU A 75 5.60 -33.99 -18.18
C GLU A 75 4.88 -32.87 -17.41
N ARG A 76 3.57 -33.00 -17.18
CA ARG A 76 2.80 -32.06 -16.36
C ARG A 76 3.40 -31.95 -14.95
N LYS A 77 3.81 -33.06 -14.34
CA LYS A 77 4.54 -33.06 -13.06
C LYS A 77 5.89 -32.35 -13.14
N ARG A 78 6.60 -32.39 -14.28
CA ARG A 78 7.83 -31.59 -14.49
C ARG A 78 7.51 -30.10 -14.51
N LEU A 79 6.46 -29.70 -15.23
CA LEU A 79 5.99 -28.30 -15.29
C LEU A 79 5.52 -27.80 -13.93
N PHE A 80 4.82 -28.64 -13.15
CA PHE A 80 4.41 -28.30 -11.78
C PHE A 80 5.60 -28.03 -10.86
N ARG A 81 6.69 -28.80 -10.96
CA ARG A 81 7.91 -28.52 -10.20
C ARG A 81 8.52 -27.16 -10.54
N ILE A 82 8.40 -26.70 -11.80
CA ILE A 82 8.80 -25.33 -12.17
C ILE A 82 7.93 -24.32 -11.43
N ILE A 83 6.61 -24.48 -11.44
CA ILE A 83 5.69 -23.59 -10.70
C ILE A 83 5.99 -23.61 -9.20
N GLU A 84 6.15 -24.79 -8.60
CA GLU A 84 6.48 -24.95 -7.18
C GLU A 84 7.77 -24.23 -6.78
N ASP A 85 8.77 -24.20 -7.66
CA ASP A 85 9.99 -23.42 -7.45
C ASP A 85 9.76 -21.93 -7.69
N LEU A 86 9.00 -21.55 -8.72
CA LEU A 86 8.68 -20.16 -9.03
C LEU A 86 7.91 -19.48 -7.91
N VAL A 87 6.96 -20.15 -7.25
CA VAL A 87 6.11 -19.52 -6.22
C VAL A 87 6.82 -19.30 -4.89
N LYS A 88 7.98 -19.91 -4.64
CA LYS A 88 8.75 -19.71 -3.41
C LYS A 88 9.30 -18.29 -3.35
N TRP A 89 9.08 -17.60 -2.23
CA TRP A 89 9.57 -16.25 -2.00
C TRP A 89 11.10 -16.13 -2.20
N GLU A 90 11.83 -17.13 -1.73
CA GLU A 90 13.29 -17.21 -1.82
C GLU A 90 13.80 -17.24 -3.27
N ASN A 91 12.97 -17.69 -4.21
CA ASN A 91 13.33 -17.83 -5.61
C ASN A 91 12.90 -16.63 -6.47
N THR A 92 12.25 -15.62 -5.89
CA THR A 92 11.75 -14.44 -6.62
C THR A 92 12.83 -13.73 -7.44
N THR A 93 14.09 -13.72 -6.99
CA THR A 93 15.23 -13.11 -7.70
C THR A 93 16.31 -14.13 -8.12
N ASN A 94 15.97 -15.43 -8.11
CA ASN A 94 16.85 -16.52 -8.48
C ASN A 94 16.85 -16.73 -10.01
N GLU A 95 17.87 -16.22 -10.70
CA GLU A 95 17.93 -16.27 -12.16
C GLU A 95 17.97 -17.69 -12.73
N ALA A 96 18.51 -18.68 -12.01
CA ALA A 96 18.50 -20.06 -12.50
C ALA A 96 17.06 -20.62 -12.57
N VAL A 97 16.24 -20.31 -11.57
CA VAL A 97 14.82 -20.71 -11.52
C VAL A 97 14.02 -19.93 -12.56
N LEU A 98 14.24 -18.61 -12.66
CA LEU A 98 13.55 -17.76 -13.64
C LEU A 98 13.91 -18.15 -15.07
N GLN A 99 15.19 -18.45 -15.36
CA GLN A 99 15.63 -18.84 -16.69
C GLN A 99 14.99 -20.16 -17.13
N LYS A 100 14.91 -21.16 -16.25
CA LYS A 100 14.22 -22.42 -16.54
C LYS A 100 12.76 -22.20 -16.95
N ALA A 101 12.08 -21.25 -16.32
CA ALA A 101 10.71 -20.89 -16.69
C ALA A 101 10.64 -20.13 -18.02
N ARG A 102 11.55 -19.17 -18.24
CA ARG A 102 11.67 -18.43 -19.52
C ARG A 102 11.92 -19.38 -20.69
N ASP A 103 12.79 -20.37 -20.51
CA ASP A 103 13.12 -21.36 -21.56
C ASP A 103 11.89 -22.17 -21.96
N GLU A 104 11.06 -22.59 -20.99
CA GLU A 104 9.80 -23.30 -21.25
C GLU A 104 8.80 -22.41 -22.01
N ILE A 105 8.66 -21.15 -21.59
CA ILE A 105 7.81 -20.16 -22.27
C ILE A 105 8.26 -20.00 -23.74
N TRP A 106 9.57 -19.86 -23.98
CA TRP A 106 10.13 -19.75 -25.33
C TRP A 106 9.90 -21.01 -26.16
N GLN A 107 10.03 -22.20 -25.56
CA GLN A 107 9.79 -23.46 -26.25
C GLN A 107 8.33 -23.58 -26.69
N SER A 108 7.38 -23.29 -25.80
CA SER A 108 5.95 -23.25 -26.15
C SER A 108 5.63 -22.20 -27.21
N TRP A 109 6.19 -21.00 -27.10
CA TRP A 109 5.96 -19.96 -28.09
C TRP A 109 6.47 -20.34 -29.48
N ARG A 110 7.71 -20.86 -29.57
CA ARG A 110 8.30 -21.26 -30.85
C ARG A 110 7.51 -22.38 -31.53
N ARG A 111 6.98 -23.34 -30.76
CA ARG A 111 6.08 -24.38 -31.28
C ARG A 111 4.79 -23.77 -31.84
N ALA A 112 4.18 -22.83 -31.13
CA ALA A 112 3.00 -22.12 -31.61
C ALA A 112 3.30 -21.33 -32.91
N CYS A 113 4.47 -20.70 -33.03
CA CYS A 113 4.86 -20.02 -34.27
C CYS A 113 5.03 -20.97 -35.46
N VAL A 114 5.66 -22.13 -35.25
CA VAL A 114 5.86 -23.13 -36.33
C VAL A 114 4.52 -23.65 -36.84
N GLU A 115 3.59 -24.00 -35.96
CA GLU A 115 2.29 -24.53 -36.36
C GLU A 115 1.37 -23.50 -37.03
N ASN A 116 1.61 -22.22 -36.80
CA ASN A 116 0.85 -21.13 -37.40
C ASN A 116 1.66 -20.39 -38.47
N ALA A 117 2.69 -21.02 -39.04
CA ALA A 117 3.50 -20.45 -40.11
C ALA A 117 2.65 -20.08 -41.35
N ASP A 118 1.60 -20.86 -41.63
CA ASP A 118 0.67 -20.65 -42.75
C ASP A 118 -0.51 -19.70 -42.41
N HIS A 119 -0.53 -19.12 -41.21
CA HIS A 119 -1.60 -18.19 -40.81
C HIS A 119 -1.53 -16.90 -41.68
N PRO A 120 -2.67 -16.35 -42.16
CA PRO A 120 -2.66 -15.14 -43.01
C PRO A 120 -1.96 -13.93 -42.38
N ARG A 121 -1.99 -13.85 -41.05
CA ARG A 121 -1.32 -12.82 -40.23
C ARG A 121 -0.05 -13.33 -39.53
N ALA A 122 0.59 -14.40 -40.02
CA ALA A 122 1.75 -15.04 -39.36
C ALA A 122 2.90 -14.07 -39.08
N LYS A 123 3.22 -13.18 -40.03
CA LYS A 123 4.28 -12.18 -39.87
C LYS A 123 4.02 -11.19 -38.73
N GLU A 124 2.75 -10.89 -38.46
CA GLU A 124 2.33 -9.95 -37.42
C GLU A 124 2.23 -10.64 -36.05
N LEU A 125 1.60 -11.82 -36.01
CA LEU A 125 1.23 -12.50 -34.77
C LEU A 125 2.30 -13.49 -34.28
N PHE A 126 2.99 -14.19 -35.18
CA PHE A 126 3.80 -15.37 -34.83
C PHE A 126 5.30 -15.16 -35.13
N ASN A 127 5.94 -14.28 -34.35
CA ASN A 127 7.39 -14.06 -34.44
C ASN A 127 8.16 -15.01 -33.50
N ARG A 128 8.86 -16.00 -34.07
CA ARG A 128 9.66 -16.97 -33.30
C ARG A 128 10.84 -16.38 -32.51
N HIS A 129 11.21 -15.13 -32.78
CA HIS A 129 12.31 -14.40 -32.15
C HIS A 129 11.84 -13.32 -31.16
N LYS A 130 10.53 -13.10 -31.03
CA LYS A 130 9.96 -12.12 -30.11
C LYS A 130 8.72 -12.68 -29.42
N LEU A 131 8.70 -12.68 -28.09
CA LEU A 131 7.49 -13.02 -27.33
C LEU A 131 6.40 -11.96 -27.56
N PRO A 132 5.11 -12.34 -27.51
CA PRO A 132 4.03 -11.35 -27.44
C PRO A 132 4.23 -10.45 -26.21
N GLY A 133 3.86 -9.17 -26.33
CA GLY A 133 3.81 -8.28 -25.17
C GLY A 133 2.73 -8.71 -24.17
N PHE A 134 2.88 -8.28 -22.93
CA PHE A 134 1.91 -8.43 -21.85
C PHE A 134 1.05 -7.18 -21.71
N HIS A 135 -0.25 -7.34 -21.46
CA HIS A 135 -1.17 -6.24 -21.22
C HIS A 135 -2.07 -6.46 -20.00
N ASP A 136 -2.16 -5.42 -19.18
CA ASP A 136 -3.11 -5.27 -18.08
C ASP A 136 -3.62 -3.82 -18.07
N PRO A 137 -4.91 -3.58 -18.39
CA PRO A 137 -5.49 -2.23 -18.38
C PRO A 137 -5.98 -1.76 -17.01
N PHE A 138 -5.81 -2.59 -15.97
CA PHE A 138 -6.12 -2.29 -14.57
C PHE A 138 -4.90 -2.58 -13.69
N ALA A 139 -3.75 -2.02 -14.07
CA ALA A 139 -2.46 -2.32 -13.47
C ALA A 139 -2.44 -2.19 -11.94
N GLY A 140 -3.19 -1.23 -11.40
CA GLY A 140 -3.33 -0.97 -9.98
C GLY A 140 -1.97 -0.85 -9.29
N GLY A 141 -1.66 -1.84 -8.45
CA GLY A 141 -0.41 -1.92 -7.70
C GLY A 141 0.77 -2.54 -8.46
N GLY A 142 0.63 -2.82 -9.75
CA GLY A 142 1.71 -3.26 -10.66
C GLY A 142 2.11 -4.74 -10.54
N THR A 143 1.40 -5.58 -9.78
CA THR A 143 1.78 -6.99 -9.54
C THR A 143 1.87 -7.80 -10.84
N LEU A 144 0.81 -7.80 -11.65
CA LEU A 144 0.75 -8.62 -12.87
C LEU A 144 1.82 -8.23 -13.89
N PRO A 145 1.99 -6.94 -14.26
CA PRO A 145 3.03 -6.56 -15.22
C PRO A 145 4.46 -6.75 -14.66
N LEU A 146 4.67 -6.62 -13.34
CA LEU A 146 5.96 -6.93 -12.72
C LEU A 146 6.35 -8.41 -12.91
N GLU A 147 5.40 -9.32 -12.67
CA GLU A 147 5.65 -10.75 -12.80
C GLU A 147 5.76 -11.19 -14.26
N ALA A 148 5.06 -10.51 -15.18
CA ALA A 148 5.27 -10.66 -16.63
C ALA A 148 6.71 -10.30 -17.04
N GLN A 149 7.24 -9.15 -16.59
CA GLN A 149 8.65 -8.78 -16.81
C GLN A 149 9.61 -9.80 -16.22
N ARG A 150 9.32 -10.30 -15.01
CA ARG A 150 10.16 -11.32 -14.35
C ARG A 150 10.25 -12.60 -15.19
N LEU A 151 9.17 -12.96 -15.87
CA LEU A 151 9.07 -14.09 -16.81
C LEU A 151 9.58 -13.77 -18.23
N GLY A 152 10.13 -12.58 -18.48
CA GLY A 152 10.77 -12.24 -19.75
C GLY A 152 9.85 -11.62 -20.80
N LEU A 153 8.66 -11.14 -20.42
CA LEU A 153 7.73 -10.44 -21.32
C LEU A 153 7.96 -8.92 -21.30
N GLU A 154 7.86 -8.26 -22.46
CA GLU A 154 7.66 -6.81 -22.51
C GLU A 154 6.28 -6.48 -21.91
N ALA A 155 6.18 -5.48 -21.03
CA ALA A 155 4.92 -5.14 -20.36
C ALA A 155 4.37 -3.78 -20.83
N TYR A 156 3.18 -3.77 -21.41
CA TYR A 156 2.45 -2.57 -21.81
C TYR A 156 1.18 -2.48 -20.98
N THR A 157 1.09 -1.56 -20.04
CA THR A 157 0.02 -1.57 -19.03
C THR A 157 -0.53 -0.18 -18.79
N SER A 158 -1.74 -0.10 -18.27
CA SER A 158 -2.37 1.17 -17.96
C SER A 158 -3.22 1.11 -16.70
N ASP A 159 -3.49 2.29 -16.16
CA ASP A 159 -4.51 2.49 -15.14
C ASP A 159 -5.09 3.90 -15.30
N LEU A 160 -6.34 4.11 -14.89
CA LEU A 160 -6.95 5.44 -14.89
C LEU A 160 -6.34 6.32 -13.78
N ASN A 161 -6.00 5.70 -12.65
CA ASN A 161 -5.60 6.38 -11.44
C ASN A 161 -4.11 6.76 -11.50
N PRO A 162 -3.75 8.06 -11.42
CA PRO A 162 -2.36 8.50 -11.55
C PRO A 162 -1.46 7.98 -10.42
N VAL A 163 -2.01 7.67 -9.24
CA VAL A 163 -1.25 7.03 -8.14
C VAL A 163 -0.89 5.59 -8.52
N ALA A 164 -1.84 4.81 -9.03
CA ALA A 164 -1.58 3.45 -9.55
C ALA A 164 -0.55 3.45 -10.68
N VAL A 165 -0.69 4.39 -11.63
CA VAL A 165 0.25 4.59 -12.73
C VAL A 165 1.66 4.87 -12.20
N LEU A 166 1.80 5.79 -11.24
CA LEU A 166 3.11 6.12 -10.67
C LEU A 166 3.74 4.93 -9.93
N ILE A 167 2.94 4.18 -9.15
CA ILE A 167 3.40 2.95 -8.46
C ILE A 167 3.92 1.94 -9.48
N THR A 168 3.14 1.70 -10.54
CA THR A 168 3.50 0.76 -11.59
C THR A 168 4.75 1.22 -12.33
N LYS A 169 4.85 2.50 -12.71
CA LYS A 169 6.08 3.08 -13.31
C LYS A 169 7.31 2.85 -12.42
N ALA A 170 7.18 3.10 -11.12
CA ALA A 170 8.25 2.93 -10.15
C ALA A 170 8.69 1.47 -9.94
N MET A 171 7.83 0.50 -10.27
CA MET A 171 8.12 -0.93 -10.19
C MET A 171 8.72 -1.49 -11.48
N ILE A 172 8.20 -1.09 -12.65
CA ILE A 172 8.50 -1.79 -13.92
C ILE A 172 9.15 -0.92 -14.99
N GLU A 173 9.00 0.41 -14.94
CA GLU A 173 9.43 1.31 -16.03
C GLU A 173 10.68 2.12 -15.65
N ILE A 174 10.76 2.62 -14.41
CA ILE A 174 11.88 3.43 -13.90
C ILE A 174 13.12 2.56 -13.62
N PRO A 175 13.03 1.46 -12.85
CA PRO A 175 14.21 0.66 -12.49
C PRO A 175 15.05 0.15 -13.68
N PRO A 176 14.47 -0.37 -14.78
CA PRO A 176 15.25 -0.90 -15.89
C PRO A 176 16.13 0.16 -16.58
N ARG A 177 15.74 1.44 -16.54
CA ARG A 177 16.50 2.56 -17.14
C ARG A 177 17.85 2.78 -16.47
N PHE A 178 17.96 2.40 -15.20
CA PHE A 178 19.14 2.61 -14.36
C PHE A 178 19.72 1.29 -13.84
N ALA A 179 19.31 0.17 -14.44
CA ALA A 179 19.75 -1.16 -14.01
C ALA A 179 21.28 -1.30 -14.16
N GLY A 180 21.92 -1.82 -13.12
CA GLY A 180 23.37 -2.05 -13.09
C GLY A 180 24.23 -0.79 -12.95
N GLN A 181 23.63 0.40 -12.86
CA GLN A 181 24.38 1.63 -12.62
C GLN A 181 24.84 1.75 -11.16
N PRO A 182 26.02 2.32 -10.89
CA PRO A 182 26.43 2.68 -9.54
C PRO A 182 25.57 3.83 -8.98
N PRO A 183 25.47 3.97 -7.65
CA PRO A 183 24.89 5.16 -7.04
C PRO A 183 25.73 6.40 -7.36
N VAL A 184 25.07 7.55 -7.42
CA VAL A 184 25.69 8.85 -7.69
C VAL A 184 26.01 9.63 -6.43
N ASN A 185 25.62 9.16 -5.24
CA ASN A 185 25.90 9.90 -4.01
C ASN A 185 27.41 10.10 -3.76
N PRO A 186 27.83 11.28 -3.25
CA PRO A 186 29.24 11.61 -3.07
C PRO A 186 30.00 10.65 -2.16
N LYS A 187 29.32 9.98 -1.22
CA LYS A 187 29.96 9.02 -0.31
C LYS A 187 30.40 7.78 -1.09
N ALA A 188 29.48 7.18 -1.85
CA ALA A 188 29.77 6.00 -2.65
C ALA A 188 30.78 6.28 -3.78
N CYS A 189 30.78 7.48 -4.36
CA CYS A 189 31.78 7.86 -5.38
C CYS A 189 33.20 7.98 -4.81
N ARG A 190 33.35 8.39 -3.53
CA ARG A 190 34.66 8.51 -2.84
C ARG A 190 35.14 7.16 -2.32
N GLU A 191 34.24 6.36 -1.78
CA GLU A 191 34.52 5.02 -1.28
C GLU A 191 34.73 4.09 -2.48
N LYS A 192 35.94 4.10 -3.06
CA LYS A 192 36.36 3.11 -4.07
C LYS A 192 36.70 1.80 -3.34
N PRO A 193 35.83 0.77 -3.32
CA PRO A 193 36.17 -0.49 -2.70
C PRO A 193 37.43 -1.09 -3.36
N LEU A 194 38.26 -1.78 -2.58
CA LEU A 194 39.48 -2.48 -3.04
C LEU A 194 39.20 -3.46 -4.20
N ILE A 195 37.95 -3.94 -4.31
CA ILE A 195 37.43 -4.74 -5.42
C ILE A 195 36.26 -3.98 -6.04
N ALA A 196 36.28 -3.79 -7.36
CA ALA A 196 35.20 -3.12 -8.09
C ALA A 196 33.86 -3.81 -7.80
N LYS A 197 32.97 -3.12 -7.09
CA LYS A 197 31.62 -3.62 -6.80
C LYS A 197 30.78 -3.59 -8.07
N GLN A 198 30.34 -4.76 -8.53
CA GLN A 198 29.37 -4.85 -9.62
C GLN A 198 27.96 -4.61 -9.06
N TRP A 199 27.31 -3.55 -9.55
CA TRP A 199 25.92 -3.24 -9.22
C TRP A 199 24.97 -4.06 -10.09
N LYS A 200 23.92 -4.63 -9.49
CA LYS A 200 22.94 -5.48 -10.18
C LYS A 200 21.54 -4.91 -10.02
N GLY A 201 20.77 -4.86 -11.11
CA GLY A 201 19.42 -4.30 -11.10
C GLY A 201 19.39 -2.89 -10.49
N ALA A 202 18.40 -2.63 -9.63
CA ALA A 202 18.19 -1.32 -9.01
C ALA A 202 19.04 -1.05 -7.75
N GLN A 203 20.12 -1.80 -7.51
CA GLN A 203 20.93 -1.64 -6.28
C GLN A 203 21.55 -0.24 -6.15
N GLY A 204 21.98 0.39 -7.25
CA GLY A 204 22.50 1.76 -7.23
C GLY A 204 21.44 2.77 -6.79
N LEU A 205 20.26 2.71 -7.43
CA LEU A 205 19.09 3.51 -7.03
C LEU A 205 18.74 3.30 -5.56
N ALA A 206 18.70 2.05 -5.08
CA ALA A 206 18.36 1.73 -3.70
C ALA A 206 19.34 2.37 -2.69
N GLU A 207 20.64 2.37 -2.99
CA GLU A 207 21.64 3.03 -2.15
C GLU A 207 21.46 4.55 -2.13
N ASP A 208 21.16 5.17 -3.26
CA ASP A 208 20.88 6.60 -3.33
C ASP A 208 19.59 6.99 -2.62
N VAL A 209 18.52 6.19 -2.72
CA VAL A 209 17.29 6.40 -1.93
C VAL A 209 17.61 6.40 -0.43
N ARG A 210 18.47 5.47 0.03
CA ARG A 210 18.93 5.47 1.43
C ARG A 210 19.76 6.70 1.77
N TYR A 211 20.68 7.10 0.89
CA TYR A 211 21.56 8.24 1.10
C TYR A 211 20.78 9.56 1.18
N TYR A 212 20.04 9.89 0.13
CA TYR A 212 19.27 11.13 0.08
C TYR A 212 18.10 11.12 1.04
N GLY A 213 17.53 9.95 1.36
CA GLY A 213 16.52 9.83 2.43
C GLY A 213 17.08 10.12 3.83
N ARG A 214 18.34 9.74 4.11
CA ARG A 214 19.04 10.17 5.34
C ARG A 214 19.29 11.68 5.34
N TRP A 215 19.80 12.23 4.24
CA TRP A 215 19.99 13.66 4.09
C TRP A 215 18.68 14.44 4.34
N LEU A 216 17.59 13.98 3.75
CA LEU A 216 16.27 14.58 3.88
C LEU A 216 15.77 14.54 5.34
N ARG A 217 15.97 13.41 6.03
CA ARG A 217 15.68 13.28 7.47
C ARG A 217 16.47 14.28 8.30
N ASP A 218 17.77 14.39 8.05
CA ASP A 218 18.67 15.22 8.86
C ASP A 218 18.41 16.72 8.62
N GLU A 219 18.14 17.12 7.38
CA GLU A 219 17.73 18.50 7.06
C GLU A 219 16.37 18.86 7.65
N ALA A 220 15.43 17.91 7.69
CA ALA A 220 14.16 18.12 8.37
C ALA A 220 14.37 18.27 9.89
N GLU A 221 15.23 17.46 10.52
CA GLU A 221 15.51 17.59 11.96
C GLU A 221 16.10 18.96 12.30
N LYS A 222 16.98 19.50 11.45
CA LYS A 222 17.49 20.87 11.63
C LYS A 222 16.39 21.93 11.61
N ARG A 223 15.39 21.77 10.72
CA ARG A 223 14.30 22.75 10.55
C ARG A 223 13.24 22.66 11.63
N ILE A 224 12.79 21.44 11.95
CA ILE A 224 11.60 21.21 12.78
C ILE A 224 11.84 20.30 13.98
N GLY A 225 13.08 19.87 14.24
CA GLY A 225 13.43 19.00 15.37
C GLY A 225 13.13 19.61 16.73
N HIS A 226 13.11 20.94 16.83
CA HIS A 226 12.70 21.67 18.04
C HIS A 226 11.23 21.41 18.45
N LEU A 227 10.37 21.01 17.51
CA LEU A 227 8.98 20.60 17.78
C LEU A 227 8.86 19.18 18.38
N TYR A 228 9.98 18.45 18.44
CA TYR A 228 10.08 17.08 18.93
C TYR A 228 11.13 16.98 20.06
N PRO A 229 10.93 17.70 21.18
CA PRO A 229 11.92 17.75 22.25
C PRO A 229 12.17 16.36 22.85
N LYS A 230 13.39 16.16 23.38
CA LYS A 230 13.70 15.06 24.28
C LYS A 230 13.10 15.32 25.66
N ILE A 231 12.98 14.28 26.48
CA ILE A 231 12.53 14.40 27.87
C ILE A 231 13.66 14.05 28.82
N GLU A 232 13.92 14.93 29.78
CA GLU A 232 14.89 14.70 30.85
C GLU A 232 14.22 13.96 32.00
N ILE A 233 14.85 12.88 32.48
CA ILE A 233 14.32 12.13 33.63
C ILE A 233 14.71 12.85 34.91
N THR A 234 13.73 13.41 35.62
CA THR A 234 13.97 14.13 36.88
C THR A 234 13.90 13.19 38.10
N ALA A 235 14.46 13.62 39.22
CA ALA A 235 14.35 12.90 40.49
C ALA A 235 12.88 12.71 40.92
N GLU A 236 12.02 13.71 40.65
CA GLU A 236 10.60 13.63 40.96
C GLU A 236 9.89 12.56 40.12
N MET A 237 10.21 12.46 38.82
CA MET A 237 9.67 11.37 37.97
C MET A 237 10.06 9.98 38.48
N ALA A 238 11.24 9.85 39.08
CA ALA A 238 11.76 8.59 39.59
C ALA A 238 11.28 8.22 41.01
N LYS A 239 10.61 9.14 41.73
CA LYS A 239 10.19 8.97 43.13
C LYS A 239 9.34 7.71 43.34
N GLU A 240 8.33 7.52 42.49
CA GLU A 240 7.44 6.33 42.49
C GLU A 240 7.74 5.36 41.34
N ARG A 241 8.86 5.56 40.63
CA ARG A 241 9.25 4.79 39.45
C ARG A 241 10.67 4.25 39.61
N PRO A 242 10.85 3.12 40.32
CA PRO A 242 12.16 2.50 40.50
C PRO A 242 12.89 2.22 39.18
N ASP A 243 12.14 1.95 38.11
CA ASP A 243 12.66 1.73 36.76
C ASP A 243 13.29 2.99 36.12
N LEU A 244 12.99 4.19 36.63
CA LEU A 244 13.56 5.47 36.17
C LEU A 244 14.73 5.96 37.02
N LYS A 245 14.93 5.45 38.24
CA LYS A 245 16.03 5.87 39.13
C LYS A 245 17.42 5.82 38.45
N PRO A 246 17.78 4.76 37.69
CA PRO A 246 19.08 4.70 37.01
C PRO A 246 19.23 5.71 35.86
N LEU A 247 18.13 6.36 35.45
CA LEU A 247 18.08 7.25 34.29
C LEU A 247 17.99 8.72 34.68
N VAL A 248 17.94 9.07 35.97
CA VAL A 248 17.84 10.46 36.43
C VAL A 248 18.99 11.31 35.86
N GLY A 249 18.65 12.48 35.31
CA GLY A 249 19.56 13.39 34.60
C GLY A 249 19.78 13.05 33.11
N GLN A 250 19.33 11.89 32.64
CA GLN A 250 19.45 11.53 31.22
C GLN A 250 18.33 12.14 30.38
N LYS A 251 18.68 12.59 29.17
CA LYS A 251 17.72 13.06 28.15
C LYS A 251 17.36 11.94 27.19
N LEU A 252 16.14 11.41 27.31
CA LEU A 252 15.65 10.32 26.48
C LEU A 252 14.93 10.85 25.23
N THR A 253 15.13 10.17 24.11
CA THR A 253 14.40 10.45 22.87
C THR A 253 12.96 9.97 22.99
N VAL A 254 12.00 10.88 22.82
CA VAL A 254 10.58 10.54 22.68
C VAL A 254 10.34 9.97 21.29
N ILE A 255 9.78 8.77 21.19
CA ILE A 255 9.52 8.07 19.94
C ILE A 255 8.05 8.17 19.50
N ALA A 256 7.14 8.42 20.43
CA ALA A 256 5.73 8.66 20.14
C ALA A 256 5.02 9.43 21.28
N TRP A 257 3.96 10.15 20.92
CA TRP A 257 3.01 10.80 21.83
C TRP A 257 1.64 10.13 21.68
N LEU A 258 1.01 9.78 22.80
CA LEU A 258 -0.29 9.12 22.82
C LEU A 258 -1.34 10.11 23.30
N TRP A 259 -2.28 10.46 22.43
CA TRP A 259 -3.27 11.50 22.62
C TRP A 259 -4.67 10.92 22.73
N ALA A 260 -5.52 11.47 23.59
CA ALA A 260 -6.97 11.28 23.52
C ALA A 260 -7.62 12.51 22.90
N ARG A 261 -8.57 12.33 21.99
CA ARG A 261 -9.47 13.42 21.56
C ARG A 261 -10.34 13.84 22.73
N THR A 262 -10.77 15.09 22.75
CA THR A 262 -11.62 15.63 23.81
C THR A 262 -12.86 16.30 23.25
N VAL A 263 -13.93 16.36 24.04
CA VAL A 263 -15.15 17.16 23.78
C VAL A 263 -15.61 17.83 25.06
N LYS A 264 -16.46 18.86 24.98
CA LYS A 264 -17.04 19.46 26.19
C LYS A 264 -17.92 18.47 26.94
N SER A 265 -17.87 18.54 28.27
CA SER A 265 -18.74 17.71 29.12
C SER A 265 -20.22 17.99 28.83
N PRO A 266 -21.06 16.94 28.67
CA PRO A 266 -22.51 17.11 28.58
C PRO A 266 -23.13 17.51 29.93
N ASN A 267 -22.41 17.32 31.05
CA ASN A 267 -22.83 17.81 32.35
C ASN A 267 -22.46 19.30 32.48
N PRO A 268 -23.44 20.21 32.66
CA PRO A 268 -23.20 21.66 32.76
C PRO A 268 -22.21 22.05 33.86
N ALA A 269 -22.16 21.30 34.98
CA ALA A 269 -21.23 21.58 36.08
C ALA A 269 -19.75 21.49 35.66
N PHE A 270 -19.46 20.73 34.60
CA PHE A 270 -18.12 20.54 34.04
C PHE A 270 -18.02 21.03 32.60
N ALA A 271 -18.90 21.92 32.15
CA ALA A 271 -18.93 22.40 30.76
C ALA A 271 -17.61 23.08 30.32
N HIS A 272 -16.81 23.57 31.27
CA HIS A 272 -15.48 24.13 31.03
C HIS A 272 -14.39 23.08 30.80
N VAL A 273 -14.63 21.81 31.14
CA VAL A 273 -13.66 20.71 31.06
C VAL A 273 -13.75 20.00 29.71
N ASP A 274 -12.60 19.83 29.07
CA ASP A 274 -12.42 19.01 27.87
C ASP A 274 -12.25 17.54 28.25
N VAL A 275 -13.34 16.78 28.15
CA VAL A 275 -13.44 15.38 28.57
C VAL A 275 -12.73 14.48 27.56
N PRO A 276 -11.82 13.58 28.00
CA PRO A 276 -11.08 12.71 27.10
C PRO A 276 -11.90 11.50 26.65
N LEU A 277 -11.84 11.22 25.35
CA LEU A 277 -12.39 10.04 24.69
C LEU A 277 -11.26 9.03 24.49
N ALA A 278 -11.02 8.18 25.48
CA ALA A 278 -9.95 7.18 25.46
C ALA A 278 -10.58 5.78 25.35
N SER A 279 -10.28 5.06 24.28
CA SER A 279 -10.79 3.69 24.07
C SER A 279 -10.12 2.66 25.00
N THR A 280 -8.97 3.02 25.57
CA THR A 280 -8.26 2.26 26.58
C THR A 280 -7.29 3.17 27.35
N PHE A 281 -6.98 2.82 28.59
CA PHE A 281 -5.86 3.40 29.34
C PHE A 281 -4.63 2.47 29.36
N MET A 282 -4.70 1.28 28.76
CA MET A 282 -3.57 0.35 28.71
C MET A 282 -2.54 0.76 27.64
N LEU A 283 -1.30 1.05 28.07
CA LEU A 283 -0.19 1.40 27.18
C LEU A 283 0.63 0.18 26.74
N SER A 284 0.72 -0.82 27.62
CA SER A 284 1.34 -2.13 27.40
C SER A 284 0.54 -3.20 28.14
N THR A 285 0.18 -4.28 27.45
CA THR A 285 -0.55 -5.42 28.02
C THR A 285 0.31 -6.69 28.12
N LYS A 286 1.62 -6.57 27.88
CA LYS A 286 2.55 -7.70 27.99
C LYS A 286 2.69 -8.12 29.44
N ALA A 287 2.48 -9.41 29.72
CA ALA A 287 2.57 -9.96 31.08
C ALA A 287 3.92 -9.63 31.75
N GLY A 288 3.88 -9.14 32.98
CA GLY A 288 5.04 -8.69 33.76
C GLY A 288 5.68 -7.38 33.27
N LYS A 289 5.09 -6.74 32.27
CA LYS A 289 5.52 -5.48 31.65
C LYS A 289 4.32 -4.59 31.35
N GLU A 290 3.28 -4.71 32.16
CA GLU A 290 2.07 -3.91 32.07
C GLU A 290 2.37 -2.46 32.42
N VAL A 291 1.78 -1.55 31.65
CA VAL A 291 1.88 -0.11 31.86
C VAL A 291 0.55 0.51 31.47
N TYR A 292 0.05 1.42 32.28
CA TYR A 292 -1.25 2.05 32.08
C TYR A 292 -1.24 3.53 32.45
N VAL A 293 -2.23 4.25 31.93
CA VAL A 293 -2.53 5.63 32.27
C VAL A 293 -3.55 5.64 33.42
N GLU A 294 -3.28 6.42 34.46
CA GLU A 294 -4.19 6.67 35.56
C GLU A 294 -4.62 8.14 35.53
N PRO A 295 -5.90 8.44 35.25
CA PRO A 295 -6.43 9.78 35.39
C PRO A 295 -6.51 10.17 36.88
N VAL A 296 -5.96 11.33 37.21
CA VAL A 296 -6.05 11.94 38.54
C VAL A 296 -6.98 13.14 38.45
N ILE A 297 -8.08 13.08 39.19
CA ILE A 297 -9.08 14.16 39.26
C ILE A 297 -8.73 15.04 40.46
N LYS A 298 -8.50 16.33 40.21
CA LYS A 298 -8.13 17.30 41.24
C LYS A 298 -8.56 18.71 40.83
N ASP A 299 -8.96 19.52 41.81
CA ASP A 299 -9.26 20.95 41.65
C ASP A 299 -10.25 21.26 40.50
N GLY A 300 -11.27 20.40 40.34
CA GLY A 300 -12.29 20.54 39.28
C GLY A 300 -11.83 20.13 37.87
N GLY A 301 -10.59 19.69 37.70
CA GLY A 301 -10.03 19.20 36.44
C GLY A 301 -9.39 17.81 36.56
N TYR A 302 -8.64 17.42 35.54
CA TYR A 302 -7.88 16.18 35.54
C TYR A 302 -6.51 16.32 34.88
N HIS A 303 -5.60 15.44 35.27
CA HIS A 303 -4.38 15.17 34.53
C HIS A 303 -4.14 13.65 34.46
N PHE A 304 -3.34 13.23 33.49
CA PHE A 304 -2.95 11.83 33.35
C PHE A 304 -1.61 11.58 34.05
N THR A 305 -1.47 10.40 34.65
CA THR A 305 -0.19 9.89 35.16
C THR A 305 0.08 8.49 34.60
N VAL A 306 1.34 8.11 34.44
CA VAL A 306 1.70 6.77 33.96
C VAL A 306 2.15 5.90 35.12
N LYS A 307 1.50 4.74 35.27
CA LYS A 307 1.79 3.75 36.30
C LYS A 307 2.32 2.47 35.66
N VAL A 308 3.28 1.82 36.33
CA VAL A 308 3.91 0.55 35.90
C VAL A 308 3.40 -0.58 36.76
N GLY A 309 3.13 -1.72 36.13
CA GLY A 309 2.52 -2.88 36.76
C GLY A 309 1.04 -3.00 36.41
N LYS A 310 0.36 -3.90 37.12
CA LYS A 310 -1.06 -4.16 36.90
C LYS A 310 -1.90 -3.07 37.55
N PRO A 311 -2.89 -2.50 36.84
CA PRO A 311 -3.85 -1.58 37.44
C PRO A 311 -4.69 -2.29 38.51
N LYS A 312 -5.09 -1.53 39.54
CA LYS A 312 -5.99 -2.03 40.61
C LYS A 312 -7.30 -2.56 40.03
N ASP A 313 -7.89 -1.82 39.09
CA ASP A 313 -9.01 -2.26 38.27
C ASP A 313 -8.55 -2.44 36.81
N SER A 314 -8.31 -3.68 36.45
CA SER A 314 -7.85 -4.04 35.10
C SER A 314 -8.92 -3.91 34.03
N GLU A 315 -10.21 -4.06 34.37
CA GLU A 315 -11.28 -3.95 33.39
C GLU A 315 -11.57 -2.47 33.08
N ALA A 316 -11.58 -1.60 34.10
CA ALA A 316 -11.68 -0.16 33.91
C ALA A 316 -10.51 0.37 33.05
N ALA A 317 -9.27 -0.02 33.35
CA ALA A 317 -8.11 0.41 32.58
C ALA A 317 -8.16 -0.06 31.12
N LYS A 318 -8.68 -1.26 30.84
CA LYS A 318 -8.88 -1.75 29.47
C LYS A 318 -9.91 -0.93 28.70
N LEU A 319 -10.98 -0.48 29.36
CA LEU A 319 -12.06 0.30 28.74
C LEU A 319 -11.73 1.79 28.56
N GLY A 320 -10.79 2.34 29.32
CA GLY A 320 -10.54 3.77 29.28
C GLY A 320 -11.75 4.56 29.76
N THR A 321 -12.24 5.52 28.97
CA THR A 321 -13.52 6.22 29.19
C THR A 321 -14.68 5.59 28.41
N THR A 322 -14.47 4.47 27.72
CA THR A 322 -15.51 3.79 26.93
C THR A 322 -16.65 3.31 27.83
N ALA A 323 -17.90 3.55 27.44
CA ALA A 323 -19.07 3.06 28.17
C ALA A 323 -19.44 1.59 27.85
N GLY A 324 -18.64 0.94 26.99
CA GLY A 324 -18.87 -0.41 26.47
C GLY A 324 -18.95 -0.45 24.93
N LYS A 325 -19.11 -1.65 24.37
CA LYS A 325 -19.20 -1.83 22.92
C LYS A 325 -20.42 -1.09 22.37
N ARG A 326 -20.19 -0.16 21.43
CA ARG A 326 -21.23 0.66 20.76
C ARG A 326 -21.98 1.63 21.69
N SER A 327 -21.49 1.87 22.91
CA SER A 327 -22.14 2.77 23.88
C SER A 327 -21.43 4.13 24.03
N ALA A 328 -20.53 4.47 23.11
CA ALA A 328 -19.70 5.69 23.17
C ALA A 328 -18.87 5.78 24.47
N PHE A 329 -18.93 6.90 25.19
CA PHE A 329 -18.02 7.20 26.31
C PHE A 329 -18.78 7.67 27.57
N ARG A 330 -18.06 7.73 28.69
CA ARG A 330 -18.50 8.35 29.94
C ARG A 330 -17.64 9.56 30.25
N CYS A 331 -18.25 10.60 30.80
CA CYS A 331 -17.53 11.77 31.26
C CYS A 331 -16.61 11.37 32.41
N LEU A 332 -15.30 11.58 32.25
CA LEU A 332 -14.31 11.24 33.27
C LEU A 332 -14.59 11.94 34.60
N MET A 333 -15.17 13.14 34.56
CA MET A 333 -15.43 13.96 35.75
C MET A 333 -16.72 13.57 36.48
N SER A 334 -17.78 13.22 35.75
CA SER A 334 -19.14 13.05 36.31
C SER A 334 -19.76 11.68 36.09
N GLY A 335 -19.15 10.81 35.28
CA GLY A 335 -19.70 9.51 34.88
C GLY A 335 -20.89 9.56 33.90
N VAL A 336 -21.42 10.74 33.62
CA VAL A 336 -22.54 10.96 32.70
C VAL A 336 -22.19 10.46 31.29
N PRO A 337 -23.09 9.77 30.58
CA PRO A 337 -22.85 9.32 29.23
C PRO A 337 -22.53 10.47 28.26
N VAL A 338 -21.49 10.30 27.46
CA VAL A 338 -21.12 11.17 26.33
C VAL A 338 -21.49 10.42 25.06
N THR A 339 -22.68 10.69 24.53
CA THR A 339 -23.27 9.96 23.41
C THR A 339 -22.56 10.27 22.08
N TYR A 340 -22.71 9.41 21.07
CA TYR A 340 -22.15 9.69 19.74
C TYR A 340 -22.71 10.95 19.11
N ASP A 341 -23.98 11.29 19.37
CA ASP A 341 -24.59 12.49 18.82
C ASP A 341 -23.97 13.74 19.44
N HIS A 342 -23.83 13.78 20.77
CA HIS A 342 -23.09 14.85 21.45
C HIS A 342 -21.66 14.99 20.92
N ILE A 343 -20.95 13.87 20.73
CA ILE A 343 -19.58 13.89 20.18
C ILE A 343 -19.56 14.46 18.75
N ARG A 344 -20.52 14.09 17.90
CA ARG A 344 -20.62 14.61 16.53
C ARG A 344 -20.95 16.09 16.51
N ASP A 345 -21.86 16.54 17.38
CA ASP A 345 -22.27 17.94 17.48
C ASP A 345 -21.10 18.81 17.96
N GLU A 346 -20.40 18.40 19.01
CA GLU A 346 -19.19 19.07 19.49
C GLU A 346 -18.09 19.11 18.41
N ALA A 347 -17.87 17.99 17.70
CA ALA A 347 -16.86 17.91 16.64
C ALA A 347 -17.20 18.84 15.46
N LYS A 348 -18.44 18.79 14.96
CA LYS A 348 -18.90 19.65 13.85
C LYS A 348 -18.92 21.13 14.23
N ALA A 349 -19.10 21.44 15.51
CA ALA A 349 -19.01 22.80 16.03
C ALA A 349 -17.56 23.26 16.31
N GLY A 350 -16.54 22.46 15.96
CA GLY A 350 -15.13 22.80 16.13
C GLY A 350 -14.63 22.75 17.58
N ARG A 351 -15.39 22.13 18.49
CA ARG A 351 -15.05 22.02 19.92
C ARG A 351 -14.38 20.70 20.30
N MET A 352 -14.00 19.89 19.32
CA MET A 352 -13.20 18.69 19.56
C MET A 352 -11.71 19.05 19.69
N GLY A 353 -11.13 18.76 20.85
CA GLY A 353 -9.72 18.98 21.13
C GLY A 353 -8.90 17.68 21.22
N ALA A 354 -7.72 17.77 21.84
CA ALA A 354 -6.92 16.62 22.22
C ALA A 354 -6.14 16.88 23.51
N ARG A 355 -5.86 15.82 24.26
CA ARG A 355 -5.10 15.84 25.52
C ARG A 355 -4.03 14.74 25.51
N LEU A 356 -2.80 15.05 25.90
CA LEU A 356 -1.72 14.07 25.90
C LEU A 356 -1.90 13.11 27.09
N MET A 357 -1.94 11.81 26.81
CA MET A 357 -2.10 10.76 27.81
C MET A 357 -0.77 10.21 28.31
N ALA A 358 0.20 10.06 27.39
CA ALA A 358 1.54 9.56 27.72
C ALA A 358 2.56 9.92 26.64
N THR A 359 3.83 9.98 27.04
CA THR A 359 4.96 9.97 26.11
C THR A 359 5.63 8.60 26.11
N VAL A 360 5.98 8.12 24.93
CA VAL A 360 6.72 6.86 24.75
C VAL A 360 8.16 7.22 24.42
N VAL A 361 9.12 6.68 25.18
CA VAL A 361 10.55 6.96 25.01
C VAL A 361 11.33 5.72 24.55
N GLN A 362 12.43 5.97 23.86
CA GLN A 362 13.44 4.98 23.55
C GLN A 362 14.12 4.56 24.87
N GLY A 363 13.90 3.33 25.33
CA GLY A 363 14.71 2.73 26.40
C GLY A 363 15.81 1.82 25.84
N GLN A 364 16.73 1.38 26.72
CA GLN A 364 17.89 0.55 26.34
C GLN A 364 17.49 -0.80 25.73
N HIS A 365 16.47 -1.47 26.29
CA HIS A 365 16.01 -2.79 25.82
C HIS A 365 14.52 -2.86 25.51
N ARG A 366 13.75 -1.86 25.96
CA ARG A 366 12.29 -1.79 25.79
C ARG A 366 11.85 -0.35 25.69
N ARG A 367 10.64 -0.13 25.18
CA ARG A 367 10.00 1.20 25.21
C ARG A 367 9.71 1.59 26.65
N GLY A 368 10.05 2.81 27.02
CA GLY A 368 9.63 3.44 28.27
C GLY A 368 8.36 4.25 28.07
N TYR A 369 7.59 4.43 29.13
CA TYR A 369 6.39 5.26 29.13
C TYR A 369 6.43 6.22 30.30
N LEU A 370 6.18 7.49 30.02
CA LEU A 370 6.30 8.58 30.98
C LEU A 370 5.01 9.40 31.01
N THR A 371 4.74 9.94 32.19
CA THR A 371 3.69 10.93 32.43
C THR A 371 3.86 12.12 31.47
N PRO A 372 2.77 12.64 30.88
CA PRO A 372 2.79 13.86 30.06
C PRO A 372 3.41 15.04 30.80
N THR A 373 4.15 15.88 30.08
CA THR A 373 4.60 17.19 30.56
C THR A 373 4.04 18.29 29.65
N ALA A 374 3.84 19.48 30.21
CA ALA A 374 3.27 20.62 29.48
C ALA A 374 4.12 21.03 28.27
N ASP A 375 5.44 20.86 28.33
CA ASP A 375 6.37 21.21 27.25
C ASP A 375 6.09 20.41 25.98
N HIS A 376 5.74 19.13 26.10
CA HIS A 376 5.43 18.28 24.94
C HIS A 376 4.08 18.62 24.30
N GLU A 377 3.08 18.99 25.10
CA GLU A 377 1.81 19.50 24.58
C GLU A 377 2.02 20.83 23.86
N THR A 378 2.74 21.75 24.51
CA THR A 378 3.05 23.08 23.99
C THR A 378 3.84 23.01 22.68
N ALA A 379 4.86 22.15 22.59
CA ALA A 379 5.62 21.95 21.36
C ALA A 379 4.76 21.45 20.19
N ALA A 380 3.74 20.63 20.46
CA ALA A 380 2.79 20.18 19.44
C ALA A 380 1.84 21.30 18.99
N HIS A 381 1.33 22.09 19.94
CA HIS A 381 0.38 23.18 19.65
C HIS A 381 1.04 24.41 19.01
N ASN A 382 2.33 24.65 19.27
CA ASN A 382 3.09 25.76 18.67
C ASN A 382 3.45 25.53 17.19
N ALA A 383 3.28 24.32 16.67
CA ALA A 383 3.52 24.03 15.28
C ALA A 383 2.49 24.75 14.39
N LYS A 384 2.97 25.52 13.41
CA LYS A 384 2.13 26.28 12.48
C LYS A 384 2.43 25.87 11.05
N PRO A 385 1.54 25.12 10.37
CA PRO A 385 1.75 24.77 8.97
C PRO A 385 1.56 25.99 8.09
N GLU A 386 2.53 26.29 7.23
CA GLU A 386 2.42 27.35 6.21
C GLU A 386 1.49 26.96 5.05
N TRP A 387 1.33 25.66 4.83
CA TRP A 387 0.47 25.10 3.80
C TRP A 387 -0.21 23.83 4.32
N LYS A 388 -1.42 23.56 3.85
CA LYS A 388 -2.14 22.30 4.07
C LYS A 388 -3.02 21.97 2.85
N PRO A 389 -3.34 20.69 2.61
CA PRO A 389 -4.22 20.31 1.51
C PRO A 389 -5.68 20.68 1.84
N GLU A 390 -6.19 21.71 1.17
CA GLU A 390 -7.56 22.25 1.36
C GLU A 390 -8.64 21.50 0.56
N VAL A 391 -8.25 20.50 -0.22
CA VAL A 391 -9.16 19.73 -1.07
C VAL A 391 -10.10 18.90 -0.18
N GLU A 392 -11.40 19.02 -0.46
CA GLU A 392 -12.43 18.21 0.19
C GLU A 392 -12.45 16.80 -0.39
N PHE A 393 -12.62 15.79 0.46
CA PHE A 393 -12.90 14.43 0.00
C PHE A 393 -14.39 14.22 -0.20
N PHE A 394 -14.74 13.26 -1.07
CA PHE A 394 -16.14 12.93 -1.35
C PHE A 394 -16.84 12.43 -0.07
N PRO A 395 -17.85 13.14 0.48
CA PRO A 395 -18.43 12.79 1.79
C PRO A 395 -19.12 11.43 1.82
N GLN A 396 -19.63 10.97 0.67
CA GLN A 396 -20.30 9.68 0.52
C GLN A 396 -19.34 8.58 0.04
N ALA A 397 -18.03 8.83 0.06
CA ALA A 397 -17.03 7.83 -0.30
C ALA A 397 -17.16 6.57 0.57
N LEU A 398 -16.97 5.42 -0.07
CA LEU A 398 -17.06 4.14 0.59
C LEU A 398 -16.04 4.05 1.74
N GLY A 399 -16.50 3.65 2.93
CA GLY A 399 -15.63 3.46 4.09
C GLY A 399 -15.19 4.75 4.79
N PHE A 400 -15.58 5.93 4.30
CA PHE A 400 -15.23 7.19 4.95
C PHE A 400 -16.28 7.47 6.03
N ARG A 401 -15.82 7.58 7.28
CA ARG A 401 -16.67 7.78 8.47
C ARG A 401 -16.27 9.01 9.28
N VAL A 402 -15.12 9.59 8.99
CA VAL A 402 -14.61 10.83 9.59
C VAL A 402 -15.48 12.05 9.29
N GLY A 403 -16.16 12.07 8.13
CA GLY A 403 -17.13 13.13 7.77
C GLY A 403 -18.26 13.34 8.76
N ASN A 404 -18.64 12.29 9.50
CA ASN A 404 -19.65 12.38 10.56
C ASN A 404 -19.21 13.30 11.72
N TYR A 405 -17.92 13.63 11.82
CA TYR A 405 -17.31 14.43 12.87
C TYR A 405 -16.76 15.77 12.35
N GLY A 406 -17.23 16.25 11.20
CA GLY A 406 -16.86 17.55 10.65
C GLY A 406 -15.49 17.61 9.95
N MET A 407 -14.79 16.47 9.82
CA MET A 407 -13.60 16.37 8.99
C MET A 407 -14.05 16.22 7.53
N THR A 408 -13.77 17.18 6.67
CA THR A 408 -14.21 17.17 5.26
C THR A 408 -13.05 17.35 4.28
N LYS A 409 -11.91 17.85 4.76
CA LYS A 409 -10.70 18.09 3.97
C LYS A 409 -9.60 17.10 4.31
N TRP A 410 -8.71 16.86 3.35
CA TRP A 410 -7.53 16.03 3.58
C TRP A 410 -6.64 16.56 4.72
N SER A 411 -6.59 17.88 4.93
CA SER A 411 -5.87 18.49 6.04
C SER A 411 -6.40 18.11 7.42
N ASP A 412 -7.69 17.80 7.54
CA ASP A 412 -8.36 17.57 8.82
C ASP A 412 -7.96 16.24 9.47
N LEU A 413 -7.33 15.36 8.69
CA LEU A 413 -6.85 14.07 9.16
C LEU A 413 -5.54 14.19 9.94
N PHE A 414 -4.90 15.37 9.96
CA PHE A 414 -3.57 15.60 10.52
C PHE A 414 -3.61 16.67 11.62
N THR A 415 -2.74 16.54 12.62
CA THR A 415 -2.48 17.65 13.55
C THR A 415 -1.60 18.73 12.88
N SER A 416 -1.57 19.94 13.43
CA SER A 416 -0.70 21.02 12.93
C SER A 416 0.78 20.61 12.87
N ARG A 417 1.27 19.90 13.90
CA ARG A 417 2.66 19.39 13.92
C ARG A 417 2.90 18.31 12.86
N GLN A 418 1.95 17.42 12.63
CA GLN A 418 2.02 16.43 11.55
C GLN A 418 2.04 17.08 10.16
N LEU A 419 1.22 18.12 9.95
CA LEU A 419 1.22 18.90 8.70
C LEU A 419 2.57 19.57 8.48
N VAL A 420 3.14 20.24 9.50
CA VAL A 420 4.49 20.84 9.43
C VAL A 420 5.56 19.81 9.04
N ALA A 421 5.51 18.59 9.59
CA ALA A 421 6.44 17.54 9.21
C ALA A 421 6.28 17.09 7.76
N LEU A 422 5.05 16.83 7.32
CA LEU A 422 4.77 16.36 5.96
C LEU A 422 5.10 17.41 4.90
N THR A 423 4.80 18.69 5.15
CA THR A 423 5.20 19.78 4.25
C THR A 423 6.70 19.97 4.20
N THR A 424 7.38 19.93 5.35
CA THR A 424 8.84 20.02 5.42
C THR A 424 9.50 18.91 4.60
N PHE A 425 9.05 17.67 4.75
CA PHE A 425 9.57 16.55 3.97
C PHE A 425 9.25 16.69 2.48
N SER A 426 8.02 17.07 2.14
CA SER A 426 7.61 17.29 0.74
C SER A 426 8.47 18.36 0.05
N ASP A 427 8.75 19.46 0.72
CA ASP A 427 9.56 20.55 0.18
C ASP A 427 11.03 20.15 0.07
N LEU A 428 11.51 19.32 0.99
CA LEU A 428 12.87 18.76 0.93
C LEU A 428 13.03 17.74 -0.19
N VAL A 429 12.00 17.01 -0.63
CA VAL A 429 12.10 16.13 -1.82
C VAL A 429 12.49 16.95 -3.05
N ARG A 430 11.88 18.13 -3.23
CA ARG A 430 12.21 19.03 -4.35
C ARG A 430 13.66 19.52 -4.29
N LYS A 431 14.16 19.84 -3.09
CA LYS A 431 15.58 20.20 -2.88
C LYS A 431 16.52 19.01 -3.07
N ALA A 432 16.10 17.81 -2.65
CA ALA A 432 16.86 16.58 -2.86
C ALA A 432 17.03 16.32 -4.36
N ARG A 433 16.00 16.54 -5.18
CA ARG A 433 16.09 16.44 -6.65
C ARG A 433 17.24 17.29 -7.21
N GLU A 434 17.34 18.55 -6.80
CA GLU A 434 18.40 19.45 -7.27
C GLU A 434 19.80 18.99 -6.81
N LEU A 435 19.90 18.46 -5.59
CA LEU A 435 21.14 17.87 -5.09
C LEU A 435 21.52 16.62 -5.90
N VAL A 436 20.58 15.69 -6.09
CA VAL A 436 20.80 14.44 -6.85
C VAL A 436 21.23 14.73 -8.28
N ARG A 437 20.63 15.72 -8.95
CA ARG A 437 21.04 16.09 -10.32
C ARG A 437 22.49 16.56 -10.36
N ARG A 438 22.91 17.41 -9.41
CA ARG A 438 24.31 17.88 -9.34
C ARG A 438 25.27 16.73 -9.05
N ASP A 439 24.92 15.85 -8.11
CA ASP A 439 25.73 14.70 -7.75
C ASP A 439 25.81 13.68 -8.91
N ALA A 440 24.71 13.48 -9.66
CA ALA A 440 24.68 12.67 -10.88
C ALA A 440 25.60 13.23 -11.98
N GLN A 441 25.57 14.54 -12.21
CA GLN A 441 26.48 15.20 -13.15
C GLN A 441 27.94 15.04 -12.72
N ALA A 442 28.24 15.23 -11.43
CA ALA A 442 29.57 15.03 -10.87
C ALA A 442 30.05 13.56 -10.95
N ALA A 443 29.11 12.61 -10.90
CA ALA A 443 29.36 11.18 -11.13
C ALA A 443 29.50 10.81 -12.62
N GLY A 444 29.35 11.78 -13.54
CA GLY A 444 29.59 11.61 -14.97
C GLY A 444 28.33 11.29 -15.80
N LEU A 445 27.13 11.37 -15.23
CA LEU A 445 25.90 11.23 -16.03
C LEU A 445 25.69 12.47 -16.89
N PRO A 446 25.39 12.34 -18.19
CA PRO A 446 24.98 13.46 -19.02
C PRO A 446 23.66 14.03 -18.50
N ASP A 447 23.40 15.33 -18.68
CA ASP A 447 22.22 15.98 -18.11
C ASP A 447 20.91 15.33 -18.60
N GLY A 448 20.77 15.19 -19.92
CA GLY A 448 19.66 14.48 -20.57
C GLY A 448 18.33 15.24 -20.53
N ILE A 449 17.24 14.50 -20.69
CA ILE A 449 15.85 15.00 -20.62
C ILE A 449 15.12 14.42 -19.41
N ALA A 450 13.89 14.88 -19.16
CA ALA A 450 13.11 14.46 -17.99
C ALA A 450 12.73 12.98 -18.03
N LEU A 451 12.47 12.40 -16.86
CA LEU A 451 12.03 11.00 -16.74
C LEU A 451 10.67 10.77 -17.43
N SER A 452 9.76 11.74 -17.35
CA SER A 452 8.45 11.70 -18.02
C SER A 452 8.56 11.69 -19.55
N GLU A 453 9.65 12.20 -20.09
CA GLU A 453 9.96 12.23 -21.53
C GLU A 453 10.79 11.01 -21.97
N GLY A 454 11.02 10.06 -21.05
CA GLY A 454 11.79 8.85 -21.32
C GLY A 454 13.30 9.01 -21.21
N GLY A 455 13.80 10.05 -20.52
CA GLY A 455 15.22 10.26 -20.29
C GLY A 455 15.89 9.19 -19.40
N SER A 456 17.23 9.18 -19.43
CA SER A 456 18.11 8.34 -18.61
C SER A 456 19.35 9.06 -18.09
N GLY A 457 19.43 10.39 -18.30
CA GLY A 457 20.51 11.25 -17.81
C GLY A 457 20.31 11.70 -16.35
N ALA A 458 21.11 12.66 -15.91
CA ALA A 458 21.10 13.21 -14.55
C ALA A 458 19.74 13.80 -14.16
N ILE A 459 19.00 14.43 -15.09
CA ILE A 459 17.64 14.92 -14.84
C ILE A 459 16.71 13.75 -14.52
N ALA A 460 16.67 12.73 -15.39
CA ALA A 460 15.82 11.56 -15.20
C ALA A 460 16.19 10.74 -13.95
N TYR A 461 17.48 10.68 -13.60
CA TYR A 461 17.95 10.04 -12.37
C TYR A 461 17.46 10.79 -11.14
N ALA A 462 17.57 12.12 -11.14
CA ALA A 462 17.06 12.96 -10.05
C ALA A 462 15.53 12.87 -9.91
N ASP A 463 14.81 12.83 -11.03
CA ASP A 463 13.38 12.55 -11.08
C ASP A 463 13.05 11.20 -10.43
N ALA A 464 13.78 10.14 -10.80
CA ALA A 464 13.58 8.80 -10.26
C ALA A 464 13.78 8.75 -8.74
N ILE A 465 14.88 9.33 -8.22
CA ILE A 465 15.11 9.41 -6.77
C ILE A 465 13.99 10.20 -6.08
N SER A 466 13.49 11.28 -6.70
CA SER A 466 12.39 12.07 -6.16
C SER A 466 11.10 11.26 -6.00
N VAL A 467 10.78 10.38 -6.96
CA VAL A 467 9.62 9.46 -6.86
C VAL A 467 9.72 8.57 -5.64
N TYR A 468 10.87 7.92 -5.45
CA TYR A 468 11.08 7.01 -4.33
C TYR A 468 11.11 7.74 -2.98
N LEU A 469 11.68 8.95 -2.91
CA LEU A 469 11.61 9.77 -1.70
C LEU A 469 10.18 10.24 -1.42
N ALA A 470 9.39 10.60 -2.43
CA ALA A 470 7.97 10.94 -2.28
C ALA A 470 7.16 9.74 -1.76
N PHE A 471 7.43 8.52 -2.23
CA PHE A 471 6.82 7.30 -1.65
C PHE A 471 7.20 7.10 -0.19
N ALA A 472 8.41 7.48 0.24
CA ALA A 472 8.77 7.45 1.65
C ALA A 472 7.97 8.49 2.48
N VAL A 473 7.66 9.65 1.90
CA VAL A 473 6.77 10.67 2.50
C VAL A 473 5.35 10.11 2.64
N ASP A 474 4.78 9.52 1.59
CA ASP A 474 3.45 8.92 1.62
C ASP A 474 3.34 7.78 2.64
N LYS A 475 4.36 6.93 2.70
CA LYS A 475 4.47 5.91 3.76
C LYS A 475 4.46 6.56 5.13
N TYR A 476 5.24 7.61 5.36
CA TYR A 476 5.19 8.32 6.62
C TYR A 476 3.80 8.93 6.86
N ALA A 477 3.12 9.50 5.87
CA ALA A 477 1.77 10.05 6.00
C ALA A 477 0.75 9.00 6.50
N MET A 478 0.87 7.74 6.10
CA MET A 478 0.02 6.64 6.62
C MET A 478 0.15 6.40 8.13
N TYR A 479 1.29 6.80 8.71
CA TYR A 479 1.62 6.66 10.13
C TYR A 479 1.53 8.00 10.89
N GLY A 480 1.84 9.11 10.23
CA GLY A 480 1.90 10.47 10.76
C GLY A 480 0.60 11.23 10.56
N ASN A 481 -0.54 10.62 10.88
CA ASN A 481 -1.86 11.26 10.88
C ASN A 481 -2.59 11.01 12.22
N SER A 482 -3.68 11.72 12.46
CA SER A 482 -4.44 11.70 13.72
C SER A 482 -5.45 10.54 13.83
N LEU A 483 -5.36 9.54 12.94
CA LEU A 483 -6.22 8.36 12.90
C LEU A 483 -5.43 7.06 13.11
N VAL A 484 -4.20 7.14 13.61
CA VAL A 484 -3.35 5.97 13.86
C VAL A 484 -3.42 5.57 15.33
N PRO A 485 -4.02 4.43 15.71
CA PRO A 485 -4.06 4.01 17.10
C PRO A 485 -2.75 3.37 17.57
N TRP A 486 -2.55 3.32 18.89
CA TRP A 486 -1.47 2.59 19.52
C TRP A 486 -1.85 1.13 19.76
N TYR A 487 -1.05 0.18 19.28
CA TYR A 487 -1.29 -1.24 19.54
C TYR A 487 -0.52 -1.71 20.79
N SER A 488 -1.19 -1.66 21.94
CA SER A 488 -0.61 -1.93 23.27
C SER A 488 -0.03 -3.35 23.44
N LYS A 489 -0.56 -4.35 22.73
CA LYS A 489 -0.05 -5.75 22.77
C LYS A 489 1.37 -5.87 22.23
N GLU A 490 1.69 -5.15 21.15
CA GLU A 490 3.02 -5.15 20.53
C GLU A 490 3.82 -3.88 20.83
N SER A 491 3.20 -2.94 21.56
CA SER A 491 3.73 -1.63 21.93
C SER A 491 4.14 -0.79 20.73
N ARG A 492 3.42 -0.84 19.61
CA ARG A 492 3.79 -0.13 18.37
C ARG A 492 2.61 0.65 17.80
N PRO A 493 2.83 1.64 16.92
CA PRO A 493 1.74 2.21 16.15
C PRO A 493 1.10 1.17 15.22
N SER A 494 -0.18 1.35 14.95
CA SER A 494 -0.85 0.75 13.79
C SER A 494 -0.53 1.56 12.52
N MET A 495 -1.35 1.45 11.48
CA MET A 495 -1.30 2.23 10.25
C MET A 495 -2.72 2.56 9.78
N LEU A 496 -2.89 3.70 9.10
CA LEU A 496 -4.19 4.17 8.64
C LEU A 496 -4.92 3.11 7.80
N PHE A 497 -4.30 2.68 6.69
CA PHE A 497 -4.89 1.71 5.77
C PHE A 497 -4.56 0.26 6.12
N SER A 498 -4.69 -0.10 7.40
CA SER A 498 -4.83 -1.50 7.81
C SER A 498 -6.15 -2.12 7.30
N GLN A 499 -7.11 -1.26 6.96
CA GLN A 499 -8.37 -1.54 6.27
C GLN A 499 -8.60 -0.48 5.17
N GLN A 500 -9.54 -0.72 4.26
CA GLN A 500 -9.93 0.20 3.18
C GLN A 500 -10.94 1.26 3.69
N VAL A 501 -10.66 1.90 4.83
CA VAL A 501 -11.60 2.85 5.48
C VAL A 501 -10.87 4.02 6.12
N LEU A 502 -11.55 5.17 6.22
CA LEU A 502 -11.16 6.29 7.07
C LEU A 502 -12.13 6.36 8.25
N SER A 503 -11.80 5.63 9.32
CA SER A 503 -12.61 5.57 10.54
C SER A 503 -12.12 6.54 11.60
N MET A 504 -13.04 7.12 12.36
CA MET A 504 -12.70 7.93 13.52
C MET A 504 -11.98 7.09 14.57
N VAL A 505 -10.90 7.65 15.12
CA VAL A 505 -10.13 7.08 16.22
C VAL A 505 -10.14 8.07 17.38
N TRP A 506 -10.38 7.56 18.58
CA TRP A 506 -10.60 8.36 19.79
C TRP A 506 -9.30 8.70 20.51
N ASP A 507 -8.39 7.74 20.59
CA ASP A 507 -7.02 7.91 21.04
C ASP A 507 -6.02 7.53 19.94
N TYR A 508 -5.11 8.44 19.62
CA TYR A 508 -4.19 8.32 18.49
C TYR A 508 -2.74 8.47 18.91
N THR A 509 -1.86 7.89 18.10
CA THR A 509 -0.41 7.96 18.21
C THR A 509 0.11 8.99 17.24
N GLU A 510 0.87 9.95 17.74
CA GLU A 510 1.74 10.78 16.92
C GLU A 510 3.17 10.26 17.02
N ILE A 511 3.73 9.82 15.90
CA ILE A 511 5.08 9.26 15.84
C ILE A 511 6.10 10.38 15.67
N ASN A 512 7.22 10.29 16.39
CA ASN A 512 8.37 11.14 16.12
C ASN A 512 8.99 10.75 14.76
N PRO A 513 8.95 11.63 13.73
CA PRO A 513 9.49 11.33 12.41
C PRO A 513 10.99 11.02 12.42
N PHE A 514 11.70 11.52 13.42
CA PHE A 514 13.16 11.43 13.58
C PHE A 514 13.62 10.22 14.40
N SER A 515 12.68 9.43 14.92
CA SER A 515 12.99 8.25 15.73
C SER A 515 13.22 6.99 14.90
N ALA A 516 13.60 5.90 15.57
CA ALA A 516 13.82 4.59 14.94
C ALA A 516 12.58 3.66 14.98
N ILE A 517 11.43 4.13 15.49
CA ILE A 517 10.21 3.31 15.58
C ILE A 517 9.67 2.97 14.18
N GLY A 518 9.02 1.81 14.04
CA GLY A 518 8.29 1.47 12.82
C GLY A 518 7.27 2.56 12.48
N GLY A 519 7.23 2.97 11.21
CA GLY A 519 6.42 4.09 10.73
C GLY A 519 7.10 5.46 10.74
N ALA A 520 8.25 5.62 11.41
CA ALA A 520 9.06 6.84 11.30
C ALA A 520 9.71 6.98 9.91
N PHE A 521 10.08 8.20 9.53
CA PHE A 521 10.50 8.52 8.17
C PHE A 521 11.70 7.69 7.68
N ALA A 522 12.73 7.52 8.52
CA ALA A 522 13.90 6.70 8.18
C ALA A 522 13.54 5.22 7.90
N LYS A 523 12.51 4.68 8.57
CA LYS A 523 12.01 3.32 8.30
C LYS A 523 11.21 3.28 7.01
N SER A 524 10.44 4.32 6.69
CA SER A 524 9.76 4.45 5.40
C SER A 524 10.75 4.44 4.23
N VAL A 525 11.84 5.21 4.32
CA VAL A 525 12.94 5.21 3.33
C VAL A 525 13.55 3.82 3.18
N ALA A 526 13.86 3.15 4.30
CA ALA A 526 14.45 1.82 4.27
C ALA A 526 13.54 0.80 3.58
N ILE A 527 12.22 0.85 3.80
CA ILE A 527 11.26 -0.04 3.14
C ILE A 527 11.25 0.22 1.63
N VAL A 528 11.18 1.49 1.19
CA VAL A 528 11.19 1.83 -0.25
C VAL A 528 12.48 1.33 -0.91
N ALA A 529 13.64 1.57 -0.31
CA ALA A 529 14.92 1.12 -0.83
C ALA A 529 15.04 -0.42 -0.85
N ASP A 530 14.62 -1.10 0.21
CA ASP A 530 14.63 -2.56 0.26
C ASP A 530 13.70 -3.15 -0.82
N SER A 531 12.54 -2.54 -1.09
CA SER A 531 11.61 -2.98 -2.15
C SER A 531 12.22 -2.93 -3.56
N LEU A 532 13.13 -1.99 -3.84
CA LEU A 532 13.85 -1.92 -5.12
C LEU A 532 14.76 -3.13 -5.35
N GLU A 533 15.32 -3.70 -4.29
CA GLU A 533 16.20 -4.87 -4.38
C GLU A 533 15.45 -6.17 -4.72
N GLY A 534 14.13 -6.20 -4.51
CA GLY A 534 13.25 -7.32 -4.90
C GLY A 534 12.81 -7.31 -6.36
N LEU A 535 13.15 -6.26 -7.11
CA LEU A 535 12.78 -6.12 -8.51
C LEU A 535 13.67 -6.99 -9.44
N PRO A 536 13.20 -7.35 -10.64
CA PRO A 536 14.01 -8.05 -11.64
C PRO A 536 15.30 -7.28 -11.95
N LYS A 537 16.40 -8.01 -12.18
CA LYS A 537 17.73 -7.41 -12.38
C LYS A 537 17.94 -6.87 -13.78
N ASP A 538 17.41 -7.56 -14.78
CA ASP A 538 17.51 -7.23 -16.20
C ASP A 538 16.17 -7.56 -16.89
N PRO A 539 15.09 -6.85 -16.56
CA PRO A 539 13.78 -7.10 -17.16
C PRO A 539 13.71 -6.54 -18.58
N PRO A 540 12.85 -7.12 -19.44
CA PRO A 540 12.46 -6.49 -20.70
C PRO A 540 11.83 -5.12 -20.50
N ARG A 541 11.73 -4.35 -21.59
CA ARG A 541 11.09 -3.03 -21.59
C ARG A 541 9.66 -3.09 -21.05
N ALA A 542 9.27 -2.08 -20.28
CA ALA A 542 7.87 -1.80 -19.96
C ALA A 542 7.46 -0.37 -20.31
N GLU A 543 6.16 -0.18 -20.46
CA GLU A 543 5.51 1.09 -20.72
C GLU A 543 4.20 1.14 -19.93
N VAL A 544 4.06 2.15 -19.09
CA VAL A 544 2.88 2.39 -18.27
C VAL A 544 2.22 3.69 -18.71
N ALA A 545 0.92 3.66 -18.95
CA ALA A 545 0.16 4.86 -19.34
C ALA A 545 -0.98 5.15 -18.37
N GLN A 546 -1.27 6.43 -18.14
CA GLN A 546 -2.53 6.83 -17.52
C GLN A 546 -3.62 6.81 -18.58
N GLN A 547 -4.47 5.78 -18.56
CA GLN A 547 -5.52 5.59 -19.57
C GLN A 547 -6.73 4.90 -18.96
N ASN A 548 -7.90 5.32 -19.43
CA ASN A 548 -9.15 4.62 -19.19
C ASN A 548 -9.19 3.34 -20.04
N ALA A 549 -9.34 2.18 -19.39
CA ALA A 549 -9.47 0.88 -20.04
C ALA A 549 -10.59 0.83 -21.11
N GLY A 550 -11.65 1.61 -20.91
CA GLY A 550 -12.81 1.70 -21.80
C GLY A 550 -12.63 2.65 -22.98
N VAL A 551 -11.48 3.36 -23.09
CA VAL A 551 -11.25 4.36 -24.16
C VAL A 551 -9.88 4.21 -24.83
N GLY A 552 -8.83 3.78 -24.10
CA GLY A 552 -7.45 3.73 -24.59
C GLY A 552 -6.90 2.33 -24.88
N ALA A 553 -6.53 2.08 -26.14
CA ALA A 553 -5.34 1.35 -26.61
C ALA A 553 -5.48 1.12 -28.13
N ARG A 554 -4.37 1.22 -28.88
CA ARG A 554 -4.29 0.69 -30.25
C ARG A 554 -4.28 -0.84 -30.15
N ALA A 555 -5.06 -1.54 -30.97
CA ALA A 555 -5.07 -3.00 -31.01
C ALA A 555 -3.64 -3.53 -31.14
N ARG A 556 -3.18 -4.28 -30.13
CA ARG A 556 -1.89 -4.97 -30.13
C ARG A 556 -2.13 -6.36 -29.57
N ALA A 557 -1.87 -7.40 -30.36
CA ALA A 557 -2.03 -8.80 -29.98
C ALA A 557 -1.10 -9.15 -28.80
N HIS A 558 -1.60 -8.98 -27.58
CA HIS A 558 -0.87 -9.16 -26.33
C HIS A 558 -1.41 -10.32 -25.51
N LEU A 559 -0.57 -10.91 -24.64
CA LEU A 559 -1.04 -11.75 -23.55
C LEU A 559 -1.78 -10.87 -22.54
N VAL A 560 -3.02 -11.21 -22.19
CA VAL A 560 -3.81 -10.46 -21.20
C VAL A 560 -3.96 -11.25 -19.91
N SER A 561 -3.58 -10.63 -18.81
CA SER A 561 -3.88 -11.05 -17.45
C SER A 561 -4.24 -9.80 -16.66
N THR A 562 -5.46 -9.72 -16.11
CA THR A 562 -5.98 -8.46 -15.55
C THR A 562 -6.84 -8.67 -14.31
N ASP A 563 -6.86 -7.66 -13.45
CA ASP A 563 -7.58 -7.64 -12.18
C ASP A 563 -8.51 -6.41 -12.11
N PRO A 564 -9.68 -6.48 -12.76
CA PRO A 564 -10.60 -5.34 -12.82
C PRO A 564 -11.16 -4.95 -11.43
N PRO A 565 -11.62 -3.70 -11.27
CA PRO A 565 -12.24 -3.25 -10.04
C PRO A 565 -13.50 -4.05 -9.67
N TYR A 566 -13.67 -4.30 -8.37
CA TYR A 566 -14.72 -5.18 -7.85
C TYR A 566 -15.99 -4.41 -7.44
N TYR A 567 -16.79 -4.00 -8.42
CA TYR A 567 -18.10 -3.38 -8.22
C TYR A 567 -18.07 -2.25 -7.17
N ASP A 568 -18.69 -2.43 -6.00
CA ASP A 568 -18.80 -1.46 -4.91
C ASP A 568 -17.86 -1.75 -3.73
N ASN A 569 -16.85 -2.62 -3.89
CA ASN A 569 -16.04 -3.09 -2.76
C ASN A 569 -14.97 -2.09 -2.31
N VAL A 570 -14.42 -1.29 -3.23
CA VAL A 570 -13.30 -0.36 -2.96
C VAL A 570 -13.48 0.91 -3.79
N GLY A 571 -13.49 2.08 -3.14
CA GLY A 571 -13.38 3.37 -3.82
C GLY A 571 -11.91 3.77 -3.99
N TYR A 572 -11.24 3.26 -5.03
CA TYR A 572 -9.80 3.45 -5.21
C TYR A 572 -9.43 4.93 -5.38
N ALA A 573 -10.18 5.67 -6.20
CA ALA A 573 -9.91 7.07 -6.46
C ALA A 573 -10.04 7.92 -5.18
N ASP A 574 -11.09 7.70 -4.39
CA ASP A 574 -11.29 8.42 -3.11
C ASP A 574 -10.18 8.08 -2.10
N LEU A 575 -9.85 6.79 -1.96
CA LEU A 575 -8.80 6.36 -1.04
C LEU A 575 -7.41 6.89 -1.47
N SER A 576 -7.12 6.87 -2.77
CA SER A 576 -5.84 7.29 -3.34
C SER A 576 -5.59 8.80 -3.23
N ASP A 577 -6.65 9.60 -3.11
CA ASP A 577 -6.52 11.05 -2.95
C ASP A 577 -5.78 11.44 -1.66
N PHE A 578 -5.82 10.58 -0.63
CA PHE A 578 -4.99 10.72 0.58
C PHE A 578 -3.50 10.85 0.23
N PHE A 579 -3.03 10.10 -0.76
CA PHE A 579 -1.65 10.14 -1.25
C PHE A 579 -1.48 11.19 -2.36
N TYR A 580 -2.45 11.28 -3.26
CA TYR A 580 -2.40 12.17 -4.43
C TYR A 580 -2.09 13.62 -4.05
N VAL A 581 -2.66 14.15 -2.96
CA VAL A 581 -2.41 15.54 -2.54
C VAL A 581 -0.94 15.80 -2.19
N TRP A 582 -0.24 14.81 -1.61
CA TRP A 582 1.17 14.90 -1.26
C TRP A 582 2.07 14.61 -2.47
N LEU A 583 1.74 13.59 -3.27
CA LEU A 583 2.43 13.29 -4.52
C LEU A 583 2.36 14.45 -5.51
N ARG A 584 1.20 15.10 -5.65
CA ARG A 584 1.03 16.28 -6.49
C ARG A 584 1.93 17.42 -6.02
N ARG A 585 1.98 17.70 -4.71
CA ARG A 585 2.87 18.75 -4.16
C ARG A 585 4.34 18.46 -4.46
N THR A 586 4.75 17.20 -4.42
CA THR A 586 6.15 16.79 -4.51
C THR A 586 6.62 16.55 -5.95
N LEU A 587 5.76 16.01 -6.81
CA LEU A 587 6.11 15.46 -8.12
C LEU A 587 5.42 16.12 -9.31
N ALA A 588 4.59 17.15 -9.14
CA ALA A 588 3.94 17.82 -10.28
C ALA A 588 4.94 18.39 -11.31
N SER A 589 6.15 18.77 -10.89
CA SER A 589 7.21 19.18 -11.83
C SER A 589 7.94 18.01 -12.50
N VAL A 590 7.77 16.78 -12.00
CA VAL A 590 8.39 15.56 -12.53
C VAL A 590 7.43 14.84 -13.47
N PHE A 591 6.14 14.78 -13.13
CA PHE A 591 5.07 14.22 -13.94
C PHE A 591 3.90 15.21 -14.05
N PRO A 592 4.02 16.27 -14.87
CA PRO A 592 2.98 17.29 -14.99
C PRO A 592 1.63 16.69 -15.42
N ASP A 593 1.63 15.71 -16.32
CA ASP A 593 0.40 15.10 -16.82
C ASP A 593 -0.33 14.27 -15.75
N LEU A 594 0.40 13.45 -14.97
CA LEU A 594 -0.20 12.64 -13.90
C LEU A 594 -0.81 13.50 -12.78
N PHE A 595 -0.26 14.70 -12.58
CA PHE A 595 -0.60 15.59 -11.47
C PHE A 595 -1.29 16.89 -11.93
N ALA A 596 -1.86 16.89 -13.13
CA ALA A 596 -2.52 18.04 -13.73
C ALA A 596 -3.78 18.48 -12.96
N THR A 597 -4.56 17.54 -12.44
CA THR A 597 -5.82 17.78 -11.74
C THR A 597 -5.63 17.99 -10.23
N LEU A 598 -6.66 18.46 -9.53
CA LEU A 598 -6.64 18.62 -8.06
C LEU A 598 -6.87 17.30 -7.31
N THR A 599 -7.62 16.39 -7.91
CA THR A 599 -7.93 15.04 -7.40
C THR A 599 -7.79 14.01 -8.51
N THR A 600 -7.68 12.72 -8.15
CA THR A 600 -7.66 11.64 -9.15
C THR A 600 -9.00 11.56 -9.92
N PRO A 601 -9.06 11.00 -11.14
CA PRO A 601 -10.32 10.92 -11.90
C PRO A 601 -11.38 10.03 -11.22
N LYS A 602 -12.62 10.54 -11.08
CA LYS A 602 -13.75 9.85 -10.41
C LYS A 602 -14.87 9.44 -11.36
N ALA A 603 -15.15 10.27 -12.36
CA ALA A 603 -16.27 10.07 -13.27
C ALA A 603 -16.09 8.84 -14.16
N GLU A 604 -14.84 8.53 -14.49
CA GLU A 604 -14.46 7.41 -15.35
C GLU A 604 -14.05 6.15 -14.56
N GLU A 605 -14.02 6.21 -13.23
CA GLU A 605 -13.63 5.07 -12.40
C GLU A 605 -14.71 3.99 -12.45
N LEU A 606 -14.38 2.81 -12.97
CA LEU A 606 -15.30 1.67 -13.12
C LEU A 606 -15.62 0.98 -11.79
N VAL A 607 -16.28 1.71 -10.89
CA VAL A 607 -16.79 1.22 -9.60
C VAL A 607 -18.25 1.64 -9.42
N ALA A 608 -19.05 0.77 -8.80
CA ALA A 608 -20.45 1.08 -8.52
C ALA A 608 -20.58 1.91 -7.25
N THR A 609 -20.51 3.24 -7.40
CA THR A 609 -20.68 4.18 -6.27
C THR A 609 -22.04 4.90 -6.37
N PRO A 610 -23.05 4.55 -5.56
CA PRO A 610 -24.39 5.13 -5.65
C PRO A 610 -24.43 6.66 -5.54
N GLY A 611 -23.61 7.22 -4.65
CA GLY A 611 -23.51 8.66 -4.43
C GLY A 611 -22.97 9.46 -5.63
N ARG A 612 -22.27 8.81 -6.57
CA ARG A 612 -21.77 9.45 -7.80
C ARG A 612 -22.73 9.29 -8.98
N HIS A 613 -23.49 8.20 -9.03
CA HIS A 613 -24.34 7.85 -10.17
C HIS A 613 -25.82 8.16 -9.96
N GLY A 614 -26.20 8.72 -8.80
CA GLY A 614 -27.58 9.11 -8.52
C GLY A 614 -28.48 7.95 -8.12
N GLY A 615 -27.93 6.95 -7.41
CA GLY A 615 -28.65 5.79 -6.89
C GLY A 615 -27.99 4.46 -7.23
N ASN A 616 -28.46 3.38 -6.59
CA ASN A 616 -27.90 2.03 -6.77
C ASN A 616 -28.10 1.53 -8.22
N GLU A 617 -29.29 1.68 -8.79
CA GLU A 617 -29.63 1.18 -10.13
C GLU A 617 -28.73 1.82 -11.21
N LYS A 618 -28.55 3.14 -11.15
CA LYS A 618 -27.69 3.86 -12.11
C LYS A 618 -26.20 3.52 -11.93
N ALA A 619 -25.76 3.27 -10.70
CA ALA A 619 -24.38 2.84 -10.43
C ALA A 619 -24.13 1.43 -10.98
N GLU A 620 -25.13 0.55 -10.88
CA GLU A 620 -25.09 -0.80 -11.45
C GLU A 620 -24.99 -0.73 -12.97
N VAL A 621 -25.89 0.00 -13.64
CA VAL A 621 -25.87 0.18 -15.11
C VAL A 621 -24.52 0.74 -15.59
N PHE A 622 -24.02 1.80 -14.94
CA PHE A 622 -22.72 2.39 -15.28
C PHE A 622 -21.58 1.36 -15.21
N PHE A 623 -21.51 0.59 -14.13
CA PHE A 623 -20.47 -0.41 -13.96
C PHE A 623 -20.57 -1.50 -15.03
N LEU A 624 -21.77 -2.01 -15.29
CA LEU A 624 -21.99 -3.13 -16.22
C LEU A 624 -21.70 -2.75 -17.66
N ASP A 625 -22.19 -1.60 -18.11
CA ASP A 625 -21.95 -1.15 -19.48
C ASP A 625 -20.47 -0.82 -19.69
N GLY A 626 -19.83 -0.19 -18.70
CA GLY A 626 -18.40 0.06 -18.71
C GLY A 626 -17.57 -1.23 -18.74
N MET A 627 -17.90 -2.21 -17.89
CA MET A 627 -17.21 -3.50 -17.89
C MET A 627 -17.43 -4.29 -19.18
N ARG A 628 -18.64 -4.30 -19.74
CA ARG A 628 -18.92 -4.93 -21.04
C ARG A 628 -18.08 -4.29 -22.14
N GLN A 629 -17.98 -2.96 -22.16
CA GLN A 629 -17.16 -2.24 -23.13
C GLN A 629 -15.67 -2.58 -23.00
N VAL A 630 -15.15 -2.65 -21.77
CA VAL A 630 -13.75 -3.03 -21.53
C VAL A 630 -13.50 -4.47 -21.95
N MET A 631 -14.38 -5.41 -21.58
CA MET A 631 -14.23 -6.81 -21.95
C MET A 631 -14.27 -7.00 -23.46
N HIS A 632 -15.17 -6.31 -24.17
CA HIS A 632 -15.22 -6.35 -25.63
C HIS A 632 -13.93 -5.81 -26.26
N ARG A 633 -13.35 -4.74 -25.72
CA ARG A 633 -12.06 -4.23 -26.20
C ARG A 633 -10.92 -5.22 -25.95
N LEU A 634 -10.95 -5.91 -24.82
CA LEU A 634 -9.95 -6.93 -24.52
C LEU A 634 -10.01 -8.07 -25.55
N THR A 635 -11.19 -8.51 -25.99
CA THR A 635 -11.27 -9.55 -27.05
C THR A 635 -10.60 -9.12 -28.36
N GLU A 636 -10.60 -7.82 -28.69
CA GLU A 636 -9.92 -7.26 -29.87
C GLU A 636 -8.39 -7.14 -29.70
N GLN A 637 -7.89 -7.08 -28.47
CA GLN A 637 -6.48 -6.87 -28.14
C GLN A 637 -5.74 -8.17 -27.80
N VAL A 638 -6.46 -9.22 -27.42
CA VAL A 638 -5.84 -10.48 -26.99
C VAL A 638 -5.14 -11.17 -28.16
N HIS A 639 -3.93 -11.66 -27.90
CA HIS A 639 -3.24 -12.54 -28.83
C HIS A 639 -3.99 -13.87 -28.93
N PRO A 640 -4.43 -14.32 -30.13
CA PRO A 640 -5.34 -15.47 -30.28
C PRO A 640 -4.73 -16.84 -29.92
N ALA A 641 -3.45 -16.87 -29.52
CA ALA A 641 -2.73 -18.09 -29.10
C ALA A 641 -2.80 -18.38 -27.60
N PHE A 642 -3.34 -17.45 -26.82
CA PHE A 642 -3.30 -17.53 -25.37
C PHE A 642 -4.68 -17.22 -24.79
N PRO A 643 -5.11 -17.95 -23.75
CA PRO A 643 -6.31 -17.61 -23.01
C PRO A 643 -6.08 -16.33 -22.19
N THR A 644 -7.16 -15.61 -21.91
CA THR A 644 -7.14 -14.41 -21.08
C THR A 644 -7.45 -14.79 -19.65
N THR A 645 -6.66 -14.31 -18.69
CA THR A 645 -6.99 -14.55 -17.28
C THR A 645 -7.51 -13.31 -16.61
N ILE A 646 -8.62 -13.46 -15.90
CA ILE A 646 -9.28 -12.37 -15.20
C ILE A 646 -9.42 -12.74 -13.73
N TYR A 647 -8.81 -11.94 -12.86
CA TYR A 647 -8.92 -12.10 -11.41
C TYR A 647 -10.24 -11.47 -10.93
N TYR A 648 -11.02 -12.23 -10.17
CA TYR A 648 -12.24 -11.74 -9.56
C TYR A 648 -12.37 -12.22 -8.12
N ALA A 649 -12.70 -11.32 -7.19
CA ALA A 649 -12.84 -11.63 -5.78
C ALA A 649 -14.30 -12.00 -5.42
N PHE A 650 -14.53 -13.22 -4.91
CA PHE A 650 -15.87 -13.73 -4.56
C PHE A 650 -16.30 -13.49 -3.10
N ARG A 651 -17.37 -12.72 -2.84
CA ARG A 651 -17.83 -12.42 -1.48
C ARG A 651 -18.88 -13.43 -0.97
N GLN A 652 -18.45 -14.38 -0.13
CA GLN A 652 -19.29 -15.45 0.45
C GLN A 652 -20.56 -15.02 1.23
N SER A 653 -20.77 -13.73 1.54
CA SER A 653 -21.98 -13.25 2.23
C SER A 653 -23.26 -13.36 1.40
N GLU A 654 -23.16 -13.78 0.13
CA GLU A 654 -24.28 -14.09 -0.77
C GLU A 654 -25.04 -15.38 -0.41
N SER A 655 -24.74 -16.05 0.72
CA SER A 655 -25.30 -17.38 1.04
C SER A 655 -25.92 -17.54 2.43
N ARG A 656 -26.08 -16.47 3.23
CA ARG A 656 -26.75 -16.60 4.55
C ARG A 656 -27.72 -15.47 4.86
N GLY A 657 -29.00 -15.75 4.59
CA GLY A 657 -30.15 -15.03 5.11
C GLY A 657 -31.31 -15.06 4.12
N ASP A 658 -32.34 -15.84 4.45
CA ASP A 658 -33.68 -15.98 3.86
C ASP A 658 -33.92 -15.60 2.40
N GLN A 659 -34.53 -16.57 1.71
CA GLN A 659 -35.22 -16.51 0.41
C GLN A 659 -35.34 -15.09 -0.19
N ARG A 660 -34.63 -14.89 -1.30
CA ARG A 660 -34.69 -13.76 -2.24
C ARG A 660 -33.78 -12.57 -1.92
N ARG A 661 -32.46 -12.74 -2.13
CA ARG A 661 -31.58 -11.65 -2.60
C ARG A 661 -30.47 -12.21 -3.50
N THR A 662 -30.57 -11.77 -4.74
CA THR A 662 -29.83 -12.05 -5.98
C THR A 662 -28.31 -12.01 -5.88
N SER A 663 -27.65 -12.96 -6.55
CA SER A 663 -26.20 -13.01 -6.81
C SER A 663 -25.80 -12.01 -7.92
N THR A 664 -26.19 -10.74 -7.81
CA THR A 664 -26.09 -9.78 -8.94
C THR A 664 -24.65 -9.52 -9.36
N GLY A 665 -23.73 -9.19 -8.44
CA GLY A 665 -22.38 -8.78 -8.84
C GLY A 665 -21.60 -9.82 -9.65
N TRP A 666 -21.64 -11.09 -9.23
CA TRP A 666 -20.94 -12.19 -9.92
C TRP A 666 -21.64 -12.62 -11.21
N GLU A 667 -22.95 -12.84 -11.17
CA GLU A 667 -23.72 -13.27 -12.35
C GLU A 667 -23.60 -12.23 -13.45
N THR A 668 -23.73 -10.94 -13.10
CA THR A 668 -23.70 -9.87 -14.08
C THR A 668 -22.29 -9.55 -14.58
N PHE A 669 -21.25 -9.79 -13.77
CA PHE A 669 -19.87 -9.78 -14.26
C PHE A 669 -19.62 -10.88 -15.29
N LEU A 670 -20.03 -12.12 -15.00
CA LEU A 670 -19.91 -13.24 -15.93
C LEU A 670 -20.71 -12.99 -17.21
N GLU A 671 -21.92 -12.43 -17.09
CA GLU A 671 -22.74 -12.04 -18.24
C GLU A 671 -22.03 -10.99 -19.10
N ALA A 672 -21.36 -10.00 -18.49
CA ALA A 672 -20.58 -9.02 -19.24
C ALA A 672 -19.37 -9.65 -19.96
N VAL A 673 -18.68 -10.60 -19.33
CA VAL A 673 -17.54 -11.32 -19.94
C VAL A 673 -18.01 -12.18 -21.12
N ILE A 674 -19.08 -12.97 -20.93
CA ILE A 674 -19.63 -13.85 -21.98
C ILE A 674 -20.25 -13.02 -23.10
N GLY A 675 -21.03 -11.99 -22.77
CA GLY A 675 -21.66 -11.08 -23.73
C GLY A 675 -20.66 -10.25 -24.54
N ALA A 676 -19.44 -10.07 -24.04
CA ALA A 676 -18.33 -9.45 -24.78
C ALA A 676 -17.65 -10.37 -25.80
N GLY A 677 -17.97 -11.68 -25.79
CA GLY A 677 -17.44 -12.67 -26.74
C GLY A 677 -16.39 -13.61 -26.16
N PHE A 678 -16.10 -13.58 -24.85
CA PHE A 678 -15.28 -14.60 -24.22
C PHE A 678 -16.08 -15.88 -23.95
N SER A 679 -15.39 -17.02 -23.96
CA SER A 679 -15.88 -18.28 -23.40
C SER A 679 -14.99 -18.68 -22.22
N ILE A 680 -15.59 -19.26 -21.18
CA ILE A 680 -14.84 -19.69 -19.99
C ILE A 680 -14.35 -21.12 -20.23
N SER A 681 -13.03 -21.28 -20.24
CA SER A 681 -12.34 -22.55 -20.41
C SER A 681 -11.95 -23.20 -19.07
N GLY A 682 -11.79 -22.40 -18.02
CA GLY A 682 -11.45 -22.87 -16.68
C GLY A 682 -11.67 -21.83 -15.59
N THR A 683 -11.73 -22.30 -14.35
CA THR A 683 -11.80 -21.44 -13.16
C THR A 683 -10.90 -21.98 -12.06
N TRP A 684 -10.09 -21.12 -11.44
CA TRP A 684 -9.14 -21.51 -10.40
C TRP A 684 -9.38 -20.77 -9.08
N PRO A 685 -9.69 -21.47 -7.98
CA PRO A 685 -9.78 -20.84 -6.66
C PRO A 685 -8.38 -20.60 -6.08
N MET A 686 -8.01 -19.33 -5.90
CA MET A 686 -6.72 -18.91 -5.38
C MET A 686 -6.86 -18.10 -4.09
N ARG A 687 -6.04 -18.42 -3.08
CA ARG A 687 -5.93 -17.65 -1.83
C ARG A 687 -5.06 -16.42 -2.06
N THR A 688 -5.69 -15.36 -2.55
CA THR A 688 -5.06 -14.10 -2.92
C THR A 688 -5.13 -13.03 -1.83
N GLU A 689 -5.93 -13.24 -0.78
CA GLU A 689 -6.18 -12.27 0.29
C GLU A 689 -5.60 -12.73 1.63
N ARG A 690 -5.20 -11.77 2.47
CA ARG A 690 -4.60 -12.08 3.78
C ARG A 690 -5.66 -12.61 4.76
N ALA A 691 -5.57 -13.89 5.10
CA ALA A 691 -6.29 -14.48 6.23
C ALA A 691 -5.73 -13.93 7.55
N GLY A 692 -6.29 -12.83 8.04
CA GLY A 692 -5.85 -12.21 9.29
C GLY A 692 -6.37 -10.79 9.47
N ARG A 693 -7.68 -10.63 9.72
CA ARG A 693 -8.19 -9.38 10.30
C ARG A 693 -7.90 -9.40 11.81
N MET A 694 -7.56 -8.24 12.39
CA MET A 694 -7.58 -8.02 13.85
C MET A 694 -9.00 -8.09 14.49
N ARG A 695 -10.00 -8.54 13.72
CA ARG A 695 -11.38 -8.82 14.13
C ARG A 695 -11.72 -10.28 13.79
N ASP A 696 -10.94 -11.23 14.32
CA ASP A 696 -11.40 -12.61 14.42
C ASP A 696 -12.38 -12.75 15.58
N SER A 697 -13.63 -12.38 15.26
CA SER A 697 -14.84 -12.96 15.86
C SER A 697 -16.01 -12.62 14.93
N GLY A 698 -16.19 -13.40 13.86
CA GLY A 698 -17.47 -13.54 13.16
C GLY A 698 -17.70 -12.83 11.82
N SER A 699 -16.73 -12.11 11.23
CA SER A 699 -16.90 -11.57 9.87
C SER A 699 -16.06 -12.33 8.85
N ASN A 700 -16.66 -13.32 8.19
CA ASN A 700 -16.07 -14.01 7.03
C ASN A 700 -15.89 -13.01 5.88
N ALA A 701 -14.64 -12.64 5.61
CA ALA A 701 -14.28 -11.84 4.45
C ALA A 701 -13.47 -12.71 3.49
N LEU A 702 -13.88 -12.72 2.22
CA LEU A 702 -13.10 -12.96 1.00
C LEU A 702 -11.72 -13.59 1.24
N ALA A 703 -11.68 -14.90 1.45
CA ALA A 703 -10.43 -15.65 1.64
C ALA A 703 -9.80 -16.10 0.30
N SER A 704 -10.49 -15.89 -0.83
CA SER A 704 -10.09 -16.39 -2.15
C SER A 704 -10.61 -15.51 -3.29
N SER A 705 -9.77 -15.28 -4.30
CA SER A 705 -10.18 -14.88 -5.65
C SER A 705 -10.40 -16.11 -6.52
N ILE A 706 -11.26 -15.99 -7.53
CA ILE A 706 -11.37 -16.91 -8.65
C ILE A 706 -10.60 -16.28 -9.81
N VAL A 707 -9.72 -17.06 -10.44
CA VAL A 707 -9.12 -16.71 -11.73
C VAL A 707 -9.94 -17.36 -12.82
N LEU A 708 -10.61 -16.56 -13.65
CA LEU A 708 -11.29 -17.00 -14.86
C LEU A 708 -10.25 -17.16 -15.98
N VAL A 709 -10.43 -18.17 -16.84
CA VAL A 709 -9.53 -18.52 -17.96
C VAL A 709 -10.30 -18.61 -19.27
#